data_AF-A0A4S4LIT2-F1
#
_entry.id   AF-A0A4S4LIT2-F1
#
_cell.length_a   1.000
_cell.length_b   1.000
_cell.length_c   1.000
_cell.angle_alpha   90.00
_cell.angle_beta   90.00
_cell.angle_gamma   90.00
#
_symmetry.space_group_name_H-M   'P 1'
#
loop_
_entity.id
_entity.type
_entity.pdbx_description
1 polymer ?
#
loop_
_entity_poly.entity_id
_entity_poly.type
_entity_poly.pdbx_seq_one_letter_code
_entity_poly.pdbx_strand_id
1 'polypeptide(L)'
;MSGPTYARLSLDGDKEALVSEKLRYSSYTPPRSPSRFSEVPTMSSTQSRGSFRSSVAQIPTPGTEEKRPPKFEPFALRLWVVLSGATIMIALAIALEIATHFSYNDNGFHVPRENKLPLVSTAFLTSFFPTAFIIPRFVAAYQSMRREHKLIAISTLTAMITYVWQPLAGSLFTIRQLPESSGFNATSTRVIGLSPTVADLSALAASAGFASASVYNNLTDPPFVQGGWAAAEFVFPENDYINGSVAVNTTAIQTKVNCAIPIALSLSTSNPTKFSVNATSVDGCELGPAFFNPQDAEQQYGVTNVPNCGDASANVTQQPVFFWYYHVRGNGSHEAKGVFCTPRIRLYDVMANADLTTGSLINTTIIDNYPTANNVSGSPLNGNAYNGTDVNVNARAISIKTSIPNAVYLSATNSENGVDSIFDDPNGFLDRTTSVYTQHLALAAKSIYFLKTEHEVPAVLTELAPRLWIAPIPAHVLSTTLVFVGILIICIHITHWRSRRDVYLTHAPGSIATVVSQTSRSGFGELLFPYDDEKRIRKKLEGLRFRLDQRTSAIVVDDRAVMFGGSSVPSTPDAREQSMMALIGQRHVKTDSRNGRSSVGGRYSDHAPPVRSGLSTPTPILESEHEDEERESGGKGASEMRTREGLNRQGSRWDMNAWCMSRASGLLARSTNVEGAADPPPTGARTSEANSRPDGLLDAIGARANTDDGDRVASQAEQDIDALDDNPEQPEQSGGGRVTGLLELIVSCINYCIPEKEKMREAYGLDAVAALEVAGVALAGGELPSEDRLQHRGGGGRDHEGKAKKEEGKESVYASEHFC
;
A
#
# COMPACT_ATOMS: atom_id res chain seq x y z
N MET A 1 -38.07 -8.05 -8.95
CA MET A 1 -37.23 -6.82 -9.05
C MET A 1 -37.76 -5.80 -8.05
N SER A 2 -37.07 -5.67 -6.92
CA SER A 2 -37.27 -4.63 -5.90
C SER A 2 -36.03 -4.64 -5.02
N GLY A 3 -35.17 -3.63 -5.17
CA GLY A 3 -33.92 -3.51 -4.41
C GLY A 3 -34.13 -2.98 -2.99
N PRO A 4 -33.17 -3.18 -2.06
CA PRO A 4 -33.29 -2.66 -0.70
C PRO A 4 -32.71 -1.25 -0.56
N THR A 5 -33.44 -0.45 0.21
CA THR A 5 -33.22 0.94 0.59
C THR A 5 -32.20 1.04 1.72
N TYR A 6 -31.20 1.92 1.60
CA TYR A 6 -30.29 2.26 2.69
C TYR A 6 -30.92 3.25 3.67
N ALA A 7 -30.95 2.88 4.95
CA ALA A 7 -31.39 3.73 6.05
C ALA A 7 -30.26 4.66 6.53
N ARG A 8 -30.59 5.95 6.64
CA ARG A 8 -29.76 7.02 7.23
C ARG A 8 -29.95 6.99 8.75
N LEU A 9 -28.90 6.67 9.51
CA LEU A 9 -28.88 6.83 10.96
C LEU A 9 -28.39 8.24 11.30
N SER A 10 -29.33 9.05 11.81
CA SER A 10 -29.08 10.31 12.51
C SER A 10 -28.82 9.97 13.99
N LEU A 11 -27.69 10.41 14.53
CA LEU A 11 -27.39 10.36 15.95
C LEU A 11 -27.23 11.79 16.44
N ASP A 12 -28.30 12.31 17.02
CA ASP A 12 -28.28 13.49 17.88
C ASP A 12 -27.49 13.16 19.15
N GLY A 13 -26.49 13.98 19.43
CA GLY A 13 -25.66 13.90 20.62
C GLY A 13 -25.83 15.15 21.47
N ASP A 14 -26.72 15.06 22.45
CA ASP A 14 -26.76 15.93 23.63
C ASP A 14 -25.48 15.76 24.45
N LYS A 15 -24.62 16.78 24.57
CA LYS A 15 -23.75 17.04 25.73
C LYS A 15 -23.34 18.52 25.81
N GLU A 16 -24.22 19.35 26.38
CA GLU A 16 -23.78 20.56 27.09
C GLU A 16 -23.54 20.20 28.56
N ALA A 17 -22.33 20.43 29.07
CA ALA A 17 -22.03 20.91 30.42
C ALA A 17 -20.53 20.72 30.76
N LEU A 18 -20.00 21.69 31.52
CA LEU A 18 -18.75 21.67 32.30
C LEU A 18 -17.43 21.97 31.60
N VAL A 19 -17.11 23.27 31.42
CA VAL A 19 -15.78 23.80 31.80
C VAL A 19 -15.94 25.24 32.34
N SER A 20 -15.97 25.36 33.66
CA SER A 20 -15.82 26.61 34.38
C SER A 20 -15.01 26.29 35.63
N GLU A 21 -13.69 26.36 35.58
CA GLU A 21 -12.90 26.33 36.81
C GLU A 21 -11.55 27.06 36.74
N LYS A 22 -11.44 28.06 37.63
CA LYS A 22 -10.25 28.57 38.34
C LYS A 22 -9.08 29.16 37.53
N LEU A 23 -9.15 30.47 37.34
CA LEU A 23 -7.98 31.34 37.51
C LEU A 23 -8.07 32.01 38.89
N ARG A 24 -7.36 31.48 39.89
CA ARG A 24 -7.08 32.20 41.15
C ARG A 24 -5.81 33.01 40.98
N TYR A 25 -5.97 34.33 40.92
CA TYR A 25 -4.91 35.30 41.15
C TYR A 25 -4.43 35.18 42.61
N SER A 26 -3.17 34.79 42.82
CA SER A 26 -2.51 34.82 44.12
C SER A 26 -1.69 36.10 44.22
N SER A 27 -2.26 37.11 44.89
CA SER A 27 -1.56 38.33 45.30
C SER A 27 -0.56 38.00 46.41
N TYR A 28 0.73 38.06 46.12
CA TYR A 28 1.79 37.94 47.11
C TYR A 28 2.28 39.34 47.49
N THR A 29 1.92 39.79 48.68
CA THR A 29 2.50 40.97 49.35
C THR A 29 3.76 40.53 50.12
N PRO A 30 4.93 41.16 49.92
CA PRO A 30 6.12 40.83 50.71
C PRO A 30 6.03 41.42 52.13
N PRO A 31 6.55 40.71 53.14
CA PRO A 31 6.51 41.15 54.53
C PRO A 31 7.51 42.27 54.82
N ARG A 32 7.04 43.21 55.66
CA ARG A 32 7.77 44.34 56.23
C ARG A 32 8.42 43.88 57.54
N SER A 33 9.74 43.97 57.68
CA SER A 33 10.48 43.82 58.96
C SER A 33 11.88 44.50 58.84
N PRO A 34 12.63 44.74 59.93
CA PRO A 34 12.65 46.02 60.61
C PRO A 34 14.03 46.72 60.59
N SER A 35 13.99 48.01 60.88
CA SER A 35 15.11 48.88 61.22
C SER A 35 15.95 48.40 62.41
N ARG A 36 17.29 48.30 62.24
CA ARG A 36 18.32 48.72 63.22
C ARG A 36 19.75 48.41 62.72
N PHE A 37 20.72 49.16 63.27
CA PHE A 37 22.17 49.19 63.05
C PHE A 37 22.63 50.10 61.89
N SER A 38 23.65 50.95 62.02
CA SER A 38 24.43 51.45 63.16
C SER A 38 25.25 52.64 62.65
N GLU A 39 25.44 53.67 63.47
CA GLU A 39 26.41 54.76 63.27
C GLU A 39 27.85 54.23 63.27
N VAL A 40 28.67 54.60 62.27
CA VAL A 40 30.14 54.74 62.36
C VAL A 40 30.62 55.69 61.23
N PRO A 41 31.83 56.29 61.28
CA PRO A 41 32.00 57.74 61.26
C PRO A 41 32.59 58.26 59.94
N THR A 42 32.34 59.54 59.69
CA THR A 42 33.00 60.36 58.67
C THR A 42 34.51 60.48 58.93
N MET A 43 35.33 59.91 58.07
CA MET A 43 36.70 60.38 57.81
C MET A 43 36.81 60.88 56.38
N SER A 44 37.03 62.19 56.26
CA SER A 44 37.37 62.87 55.02
C SER A 44 38.85 62.67 54.70
N SER A 45 39.15 61.97 53.60
CA SER A 45 40.44 62.08 52.91
C SER A 45 40.20 62.43 51.46
N THR A 46 40.51 63.67 51.09
CA THR A 46 40.55 64.19 49.73
C THR A 46 41.71 63.56 48.98
N GLN A 47 41.46 62.43 48.32
CA GLN A 47 42.36 61.84 47.33
C GLN A 47 41.93 62.31 45.93
N SER A 48 42.83 63.06 45.29
CA SER A 48 42.74 63.48 43.89
C SER A 48 42.46 62.27 42.98
N ARG A 49 41.25 62.19 42.43
CA ARG A 49 40.84 61.13 41.50
C ARG A 49 41.26 61.49 40.09
N GLY A 50 42.35 60.88 39.64
CA GLY A 50 42.69 60.80 38.22
C GLY A 50 41.59 60.08 37.45
N SER A 51 41.35 60.55 36.22
CA SER A 51 40.46 59.94 35.23
C SER A 51 40.63 58.41 35.18
N PHE A 52 39.52 57.68 35.39
CA PHE A 52 39.48 56.21 35.33
C PHE A 52 39.94 55.63 33.97
N ARG A 53 40.12 56.47 32.93
CA ARG A 53 40.65 56.02 31.65
C ARG A 53 42.15 55.71 31.68
N SER A 54 42.94 56.25 32.63
CA SER A 54 44.38 55.91 32.72
C SER A 54 44.67 54.63 33.51
N SER A 55 43.70 54.14 34.31
CA SER A 55 43.93 52.98 35.18
C SER A 55 43.75 51.64 34.48
N VAL A 56 43.00 51.55 33.36
CA VAL A 56 42.88 50.29 32.59
C VAL A 56 44.21 49.92 31.93
N ALA A 57 45.01 50.91 31.52
CA ALA A 57 46.37 50.70 31.02
C ALA A 57 47.41 50.44 32.13
N GLN A 58 47.09 50.77 33.39
CA GLN A 58 47.99 50.64 34.55
C GLN A 58 47.64 49.46 35.47
N ILE A 59 46.61 48.67 35.17
CA ILE A 59 46.48 47.36 35.82
C ILE A 59 47.72 46.57 35.36
N PRO A 60 48.67 46.24 36.27
CA PRO A 60 49.79 45.40 35.89
C PRO A 60 49.18 44.16 35.26
N THR A 61 49.68 43.80 34.08
CA THR A 61 49.34 42.50 33.52
C THR A 61 49.67 41.51 34.63
N PRO A 62 48.70 40.83 35.27
CA PRO A 62 49.03 39.84 36.28
C PRO A 62 50.04 38.89 35.62
N GLY A 63 51.08 38.57 36.37
CA GLY A 63 52.36 38.02 35.90
C GLY A 63 52.30 37.21 34.61
N THR A 64 53.26 37.48 33.75
CA THR A 64 53.42 37.07 32.34
C THR A 64 53.29 35.59 31.97
N GLU A 65 52.75 34.69 32.81
CA GLU A 65 52.57 33.26 32.48
C GLU A 65 51.28 32.60 33.05
N GLU A 66 50.28 33.34 33.54
CA GLU A 66 49.03 32.69 33.96
C GLU A 66 48.21 32.22 32.73
N LYS A 67 48.28 30.91 32.45
CA LYS A 67 47.56 30.23 31.36
C LYS A 67 46.08 30.60 31.42
N ARG A 68 45.58 31.29 30.39
CA ARG A 68 44.17 31.71 30.31
C ARG A 68 43.23 30.51 30.57
N PRO A 69 42.15 30.69 31.34
CA PRO A 69 41.19 29.62 31.61
C PRO A 69 40.60 29.13 30.28
N PRO A 70 40.40 27.83 30.06
CA PRO A 70 39.97 27.31 28.76
C PRO A 70 38.67 27.99 28.30
N LYS A 71 38.61 28.29 27.00
CA LYS A 71 37.41 28.87 26.38
C LYS A 71 36.23 27.93 26.58
N PHE A 72 35.10 28.47 27.03
CA PHE A 72 33.87 27.68 27.10
C PHE A 72 33.35 27.39 25.69
N GLU A 73 33.35 26.12 25.30
CA GLU A 73 32.74 25.64 24.06
C GLU A 73 31.73 24.52 24.40
N PRO A 74 30.41 24.76 24.19
CA PRO A 74 29.42 23.75 24.49
C PRO A 74 29.62 22.54 23.58
N PHE A 75 29.43 21.34 24.12
CA PHE A 75 29.69 20.07 23.43
C PHE A 75 28.98 20.00 22.06
N ALA A 76 27.70 20.37 22.01
CA ALA A 76 26.89 20.37 20.78
C ALA A 76 27.41 21.31 19.67
N LEU A 77 28.29 22.27 20.01
CA LEU A 77 28.89 23.17 19.02
C LEU A 77 30.38 22.90 18.76
N ARG A 78 30.92 21.79 19.27
CA ARG A 78 32.27 21.34 18.92
C ARG A 78 32.29 20.87 17.47
N LEU A 79 33.30 21.33 16.72
CA LEU A 79 33.41 21.09 15.27
C LEU A 79 33.30 19.61 14.92
N TRP A 80 34.00 18.75 15.65
CA TRP A 80 34.01 17.31 15.36
C TRP A 80 32.64 16.64 15.60
N VAL A 81 31.86 17.09 16.58
CA VAL A 81 30.51 16.55 16.87
C VAL A 81 29.59 16.87 15.69
N VAL A 82 29.58 18.12 15.24
CA VAL A 82 28.74 18.54 14.12
C VAL A 82 29.20 17.92 12.80
N LEU A 83 30.52 17.81 12.58
CA LEU A 83 31.07 17.16 11.40
C LEU A 83 30.67 15.68 11.37
N SER A 84 30.72 14.98 12.50
CA SER A 84 30.31 13.57 12.60
C SER A 84 28.82 13.37 12.26
N GLY A 85 27.94 14.22 12.80
CA GLY A 85 26.50 14.17 12.48
C GLY A 85 26.23 14.43 10.99
N ALA A 86 26.89 15.43 10.40
CA ALA A 86 26.76 15.70 8.97
C ALA A 86 27.31 14.56 8.09
N THR A 87 28.42 13.93 8.48
CA THR A 87 28.96 12.77 7.74
C THR A 87 28.04 11.56 7.82
N ILE A 88 27.40 11.30 8.96
CA ILE A 88 26.40 10.23 9.10
C ILE A 88 25.21 10.46 8.18
N MET A 89 24.72 11.71 8.09
CA MET A 89 23.61 12.02 7.17
C MET A 89 23.98 11.78 5.70
N ILE A 90 25.20 12.16 5.29
CA ILE A 90 25.67 11.91 3.91
C ILE A 90 25.83 10.40 3.66
N ALA A 91 26.35 9.65 4.64
CA ALA A 91 26.47 8.20 4.55
C ALA A 91 25.09 7.52 4.42
N LEU A 92 24.09 7.96 5.18
CA LEU A 92 22.71 7.47 5.07
C LEU A 92 22.11 7.76 3.69
N ALA A 93 22.35 8.94 3.12
CA ALA A 93 21.89 9.26 1.77
C ALA A 93 22.48 8.31 0.72
N ILE A 94 23.79 8.03 0.80
CA ILE A 94 24.47 7.09 -0.10
C ILE A 94 23.93 5.66 0.09
N ALA A 95 23.76 5.22 1.35
CA ALA A 95 23.19 3.92 1.66
C ALA A 95 21.76 3.77 1.09
N LEU A 96 20.97 4.84 1.12
CA LEU A 96 19.62 4.86 0.58
C LEU A 96 19.59 4.68 -0.95
N GLU A 97 20.52 5.32 -1.67
CA GLU A 97 20.67 5.13 -3.12
C GLU A 97 21.05 3.70 -3.48
N ILE A 98 22.00 3.12 -2.73
CA ILE A 98 22.42 1.72 -2.89
C ILE A 98 21.24 0.78 -2.62
N ALA A 99 20.50 1.00 -1.53
CA ALA A 99 19.32 0.20 -1.20
C ALA A 99 18.22 0.31 -2.26
N THR A 100 18.01 1.50 -2.83
CA THR A 100 17.06 1.74 -3.93
C THR A 100 17.49 0.99 -5.20
N HIS A 101 18.78 0.98 -5.50
CA HIS A 101 19.32 0.22 -6.63
C HIS A 101 19.10 -1.29 -6.48
N PHE A 102 19.37 -1.86 -5.31
CA PHE A 102 19.07 -3.28 -5.03
C PHE A 102 17.57 -3.56 -5.06
N SER A 103 16.75 -2.70 -4.42
CA SER A 103 15.29 -2.84 -4.46
C SER A 103 14.74 -2.84 -5.89
N TYR A 104 15.33 -2.07 -6.81
CA TYR A 104 14.89 -2.04 -8.21
C TYR A 104 15.31 -3.30 -8.97
N ASN A 105 16.55 -3.77 -8.78
CA ASN A 105 17.07 -4.95 -9.48
C ASN A 105 16.41 -6.26 -9.01
N ASP A 106 16.11 -6.36 -7.71
CA ASP A 106 15.60 -7.59 -7.09
C ASP A 106 14.06 -7.63 -7.01
N ASN A 107 13.38 -6.66 -7.65
CA ASN A 107 11.94 -6.45 -7.58
C ASN A 107 11.37 -6.26 -6.15
N GLY A 108 12.17 -5.66 -5.27
CA GLY A 108 11.83 -5.38 -3.87
C GLY A 108 12.27 -6.50 -2.92
N PHE A 109 12.22 -6.20 -1.62
CA PHE A 109 12.63 -7.14 -0.58
C PHE A 109 11.47 -8.06 -0.18
N HIS A 110 11.76 -9.34 0.05
CA HIS A 110 10.78 -10.30 0.53
C HIS A 110 10.32 -9.92 1.94
N VAL A 111 9.00 -9.82 2.15
CA VAL A 111 8.41 -9.57 3.46
C VAL A 111 7.78 -10.89 3.93
N PRO A 112 8.16 -11.40 5.11
CA PRO A 112 7.50 -12.56 5.70
C PRO A 112 5.99 -12.33 5.78
N ARG A 113 5.18 -13.32 5.39
CA ARG A 113 3.71 -13.20 5.36
C ARG A 113 3.10 -12.94 6.72
N GLU A 114 3.72 -13.49 7.76
CA GLU A 114 3.34 -13.24 9.13
C GLU A 114 4.02 -11.95 9.62
N ASN A 115 3.22 -10.88 9.70
CA ASN A 115 3.63 -9.66 10.39
C ASN A 115 3.79 -9.96 11.89
N LYS A 116 4.97 -10.40 12.31
CA LYS A 116 5.31 -10.59 13.74
C LYS A 116 5.35 -9.27 14.52
N LEU A 117 5.29 -8.14 13.82
CA LEU A 117 5.16 -6.82 14.39
C LEU A 117 3.80 -6.25 13.96
N PRO A 118 2.78 -6.23 14.85
CA PRO A 118 1.57 -5.44 14.63
C PRO A 118 1.97 -3.96 14.70
N LEU A 119 2.57 -3.46 13.63
CA LEU A 119 2.93 -2.06 13.47
C LEU A 119 1.63 -1.26 13.41
N VAL A 120 1.19 -0.81 14.59
CA VAL A 120 0.34 0.37 14.74
C VAL A 120 0.91 1.42 13.79
N SER A 121 0.10 1.81 12.80
CA SER A 121 0.42 2.77 11.73
C SER A 121 1.52 3.75 12.18
N THR A 122 2.77 3.43 11.86
CA THR A 122 3.92 4.28 12.21
C THR A 122 3.74 5.65 11.58
N ALA A 123 3.09 5.70 10.41
CA ALA A 123 2.62 6.91 9.74
C ALA A 123 1.72 7.80 10.62
N PHE A 124 0.89 7.24 11.50
CA PHE A 124 0.03 8.01 12.41
C PHE A 124 0.83 8.67 13.54
N LEU A 125 1.75 7.94 14.19
CA LEU A 125 2.56 8.51 15.27
C LEU A 125 3.63 9.49 14.76
N THR A 126 4.22 9.24 13.60
CA THR A 126 5.26 10.13 13.05
C THR A 126 4.71 11.42 12.44
N SER A 127 3.41 11.51 12.14
CA SER A 127 2.82 12.71 11.52
C SER A 127 2.34 13.76 12.54
N PHE A 128 1.97 13.36 13.76
CA PHE A 128 1.35 14.27 14.75
C PHE A 128 2.35 15.07 15.60
N PHE A 129 3.44 14.44 16.05
CA PHE A 129 4.41 15.10 16.93
C PHE A 129 5.23 16.23 16.30
N PRO A 130 5.63 16.18 15.02
CA PRO A 130 6.56 17.17 14.48
C PRO A 130 5.93 18.54 14.19
N THR A 131 4.66 18.57 13.80
CA THR A 131 3.95 19.81 13.42
C THR A 131 3.86 20.80 14.58
N ALA A 132 3.73 20.32 15.81
CA ALA A 132 3.74 21.17 17.01
C ALA A 132 5.06 21.92 17.24
N PHE A 133 6.20 21.36 16.80
CA PHE A 133 7.53 21.97 16.99
C PHE A 133 7.96 22.92 15.86
N ILE A 134 7.17 23.05 14.79
CA ILE A 134 7.49 23.93 13.65
C ILE A 134 7.24 25.41 14.00
N ILE A 135 6.14 25.71 14.68
CA ILE A 135 5.69 27.10 14.92
C ILE A 135 6.74 27.94 15.68
N PRO A 136 7.32 27.47 16.81
CA PRO A 136 8.32 28.26 17.54
C PRO A 136 9.59 28.52 16.72
N ARG A 137 10.00 27.57 15.88
CA ARG A 137 11.20 27.70 15.03
C ARG A 137 10.97 28.67 13.87
N PHE A 138 9.77 28.70 13.30
CA PHE A 138 9.41 29.68 12.27
C PHE A 138 9.45 31.11 12.82
N VAL A 139 8.88 31.33 14.02
CA VAL A 139 8.94 32.63 14.69
C VAL A 139 10.39 33.04 14.98
N ALA A 140 11.23 32.12 15.46
CA ALA A 140 12.65 32.38 15.68
C ALA A 140 13.39 32.75 14.39
N ALA A 141 13.13 32.03 13.29
CA ALA A 141 13.71 32.34 11.98
C ALA A 141 13.28 33.71 11.45
N TYR A 142 11.99 34.02 11.52
CA TYR A 142 11.44 35.31 11.10
C TYR A 142 12.02 36.47 11.90
N GLN A 143 12.06 36.36 13.23
CA GLN A 143 12.66 37.38 14.09
C GLN A 143 14.17 37.54 13.83
N SER A 144 14.88 36.44 13.57
CA SER A 144 16.31 36.46 13.24
C SER A 144 16.59 37.18 11.93
N MET A 145 15.76 36.95 10.89
CA MET A 145 15.88 37.67 9.61
C MET A 145 15.60 39.16 9.78
N ARG A 146 14.55 39.52 10.53
CA ARG A 146 14.18 40.93 10.77
C ARG A 146 15.25 41.70 11.54
N ARG A 147 16.03 41.02 12.39
CA ARG A 147 17.14 41.61 13.17
C ARG A 147 18.50 41.52 12.47
N GLU A 148 18.53 41.20 11.17
CA GLU A 148 19.74 41.05 10.37
C GLU A 148 20.74 39.99 10.88
N HIS A 149 20.28 39.08 11.75
CA HIS A 149 21.07 37.93 12.20
C HIS A 149 21.03 36.82 11.13
N LYS A 150 21.68 37.09 9.99
CA LYS A 150 21.64 36.23 8.78
C LYS A 150 22.06 34.79 9.06
N LEU A 151 23.13 34.61 9.83
CA LEU A 151 23.71 33.30 10.13
C LEU A 151 22.78 32.43 11.00
N ILE A 152 22.14 33.03 12.02
CA ILE A 152 21.14 32.34 12.85
C ILE A 152 19.91 32.00 12.00
N ALA A 153 19.45 32.93 11.16
CA ALA A 153 18.31 32.71 10.28
C ALA A 153 18.54 31.55 9.29
N ILE A 154 19.75 31.45 8.71
CA ILE A 154 20.10 30.34 7.82
C ILE A 154 20.16 29.01 8.60
N SER A 155 20.69 29.02 9.82
CA SER A 155 20.74 27.81 10.66
C SER A 155 19.34 27.30 11.04
N THR A 156 18.42 28.20 11.40
CA THR A 156 17.04 27.84 11.75
C THR A 156 16.23 27.42 10.53
N LEU A 157 16.46 28.05 9.37
CA LEU A 157 15.88 27.63 8.09
C LEU A 157 16.34 26.21 7.72
N THR A 158 17.64 25.92 7.87
CA THR A 158 18.20 24.59 7.61
C THR A 158 17.56 23.53 8.52
N ALA A 159 17.36 23.85 9.80
CA ALA A 159 16.64 22.99 10.74
C ALA A 159 15.13 22.88 10.49
N MET A 160 14.53 23.78 9.71
CA MET A 160 13.14 23.64 9.26
C MET A 160 13.04 22.72 8.04
N ILE A 161 14.02 22.76 7.14
CA ILE A 161 14.08 21.87 5.97
C ILE A 161 14.06 20.39 6.39
N THR A 162 14.69 20.05 7.52
CA THR A 162 14.71 18.66 8.02
C THR A 162 13.32 18.12 8.39
N TYR A 163 12.32 18.98 8.64
CA TYR A 163 10.94 18.51 8.88
C TYR A 163 10.27 17.99 7.60
N VAL A 164 10.72 18.43 6.42
CA VAL A 164 10.22 17.92 5.12
C VAL A 164 10.59 16.44 4.94
N TRP A 165 11.60 15.94 5.65
CA TRP A 165 12.03 14.54 5.55
C TRP A 165 11.04 13.54 6.12
N GLN A 166 10.16 13.93 7.03
CA GLN A 166 9.21 13.00 7.66
C GLN A 166 8.17 12.45 6.67
N PRO A 167 7.44 13.27 5.89
CA PRO A 167 6.55 12.74 4.86
C PRO A 167 7.32 11.98 3.75
N LEU A 168 8.56 12.38 3.45
CA LEU A 168 9.41 11.66 2.50
C LEU A 168 9.82 10.28 3.02
N ALA A 169 10.18 10.17 4.29
CA ALA A 169 10.51 8.89 4.93
C ALA A 169 9.30 7.96 5.00
N GLY A 170 8.10 8.50 5.27
CA GLY A 170 6.85 7.71 5.26
C GLY A 170 6.45 7.20 3.88
N SER A 171 6.83 7.91 2.81
CA SER A 171 6.59 7.49 1.42
C SER A 171 7.73 6.66 0.81
N LEU A 172 8.82 6.46 1.56
CA LEU A 172 9.99 5.74 1.09
C LEU A 172 9.69 4.27 0.82
N PHE A 173 8.92 3.64 1.71
CA PHE A 173 8.58 2.23 1.63
C PHE A 173 7.14 2.07 1.18
N THR A 174 6.95 1.28 0.12
CA THR A 174 5.63 0.91 -0.39
C THR A 174 5.56 -0.60 -0.45
N ILE A 175 4.46 -1.20 0.03
CA ILE A 175 4.23 -2.63 -0.13
C ILE A 175 3.55 -2.81 -1.49
N ARG A 176 4.17 -3.60 -2.37
CA ARG A 176 3.59 -3.99 -3.67
C ARG A 176 3.34 -5.48 -3.67
N GLN A 177 2.22 -5.89 -4.23
CA GLN A 177 1.94 -7.29 -4.52
C GLN A 177 2.54 -7.61 -5.89
N LEU A 178 3.50 -8.53 -5.94
CA LEU A 178 4.08 -9.02 -7.18
C LEU A 178 3.80 -10.52 -7.33
N PRO A 179 3.54 -11.01 -8.56
CA PRO A 179 3.40 -12.43 -8.79
C PRO A 179 4.75 -13.13 -8.55
N GLU A 180 4.73 -14.12 -7.67
CA GLU A 180 5.84 -14.99 -7.36
C GLU A 180 5.45 -16.42 -7.71
N SER A 181 6.25 -17.05 -8.57
CA SER A 181 6.02 -18.42 -8.99
C SER A 181 6.96 -19.36 -8.26
N SER A 182 6.41 -20.41 -7.64
CA SER A 182 7.15 -21.48 -6.99
C SER A 182 6.72 -22.83 -7.55
N GLY A 183 7.68 -23.74 -7.74
CA GLY A 183 7.38 -25.11 -8.16
C GLY A 183 6.86 -25.92 -6.97
N PHE A 184 5.83 -26.72 -7.19
CA PHE A 184 5.34 -27.69 -6.22
C PHE A 184 4.76 -28.92 -6.94
N ASN A 185 4.60 -30.03 -6.23
CA ASN A 185 3.93 -31.21 -6.78
C ASN A 185 2.46 -31.19 -6.34
N ALA A 186 1.53 -31.13 -7.30
CA ALA A 186 0.11 -31.25 -7.02
C ALA A 186 -0.30 -32.73 -7.12
N THR A 187 -1.23 -33.18 -6.28
CA THR A 187 -1.79 -34.52 -6.39
C THR A 187 -2.98 -34.49 -7.35
N SER A 188 -2.82 -35.04 -8.56
CA SER A 188 -3.95 -35.28 -9.45
C SER A 188 -4.76 -36.47 -8.94
N THR A 189 -6.08 -36.30 -8.83
CA THR A 189 -7.02 -37.31 -8.30
C THR A 189 -7.78 -38.04 -9.40
N ARG A 190 -7.49 -37.71 -10.66
CA ARG A 190 -8.20 -38.21 -11.84
C ARG A 190 -7.22 -38.58 -12.94
N VAL A 191 -7.50 -39.68 -13.63
CA VAL A 191 -6.80 -40.10 -14.86
C VAL A 191 -7.82 -40.36 -15.96
N ILE A 192 -7.44 -40.15 -17.23
CA ILE A 192 -8.35 -40.44 -18.35
C ILE A 192 -8.70 -41.93 -18.36
N GLY A 193 -9.99 -42.22 -18.36
CA GLY A 193 -10.52 -43.57 -18.51
C GLY A 193 -12.04 -43.58 -18.51
N LEU A 194 -12.64 -44.56 -19.18
CA LEU A 194 -14.09 -44.68 -19.27
C LEU A 194 -14.69 -45.23 -17.96
N SER A 195 -15.60 -44.48 -17.35
CA SER A 195 -16.36 -44.89 -16.17
C SER A 195 -17.26 -46.09 -16.46
N PRO A 196 -17.29 -47.12 -15.59
CA PRO A 196 -18.16 -48.28 -15.78
C PRO A 196 -19.65 -47.93 -15.65
N THR A 197 -20.00 -46.81 -15.00
CA THR A 197 -21.38 -46.36 -14.79
C THR A 197 -21.92 -45.49 -15.93
N VAL A 198 -21.24 -45.45 -17.09
CA VAL A 198 -21.68 -44.61 -18.22
C VAL A 198 -23.07 -45.00 -18.73
N ALA A 199 -23.43 -46.28 -18.65
CA ALA A 199 -24.74 -46.80 -19.04
C ALA A 199 -25.89 -46.25 -18.20
N ASP A 200 -25.61 -45.77 -16.97
CA ASP A 200 -26.64 -45.25 -16.08
C ASP A 200 -27.14 -43.86 -16.48
N LEU A 201 -26.43 -43.13 -17.35
CA LEU A 201 -26.76 -41.75 -17.77
C LEU A 201 -26.89 -40.74 -16.61
N SER A 202 -26.52 -41.08 -15.38
CA SER A 202 -26.65 -40.20 -14.20
C SER A 202 -25.81 -38.93 -14.34
N ALA A 203 -24.55 -39.08 -14.75
CA ALA A 203 -23.64 -37.97 -15.02
C ALA A 203 -24.14 -37.05 -16.15
N LEU A 204 -24.68 -37.62 -17.23
CA LEU A 204 -25.26 -36.85 -18.33
C LEU A 204 -26.52 -36.09 -17.88
N ALA A 205 -27.43 -36.74 -17.14
CA ALA A 205 -28.62 -36.09 -16.61
C ALA A 205 -28.28 -34.94 -15.64
N ALA A 206 -27.32 -35.13 -14.74
CA ALA A 206 -26.83 -34.09 -13.85
C ALA A 206 -26.20 -32.91 -14.62
N SER A 207 -25.40 -33.21 -15.66
CA SER A 207 -24.78 -32.20 -16.52
C SER A 207 -25.82 -31.41 -17.32
N ALA A 208 -26.90 -32.05 -17.77
CA ALA A 208 -28.03 -31.37 -18.42
C ALA A 208 -28.78 -30.45 -17.44
N GLY A 209 -28.97 -30.89 -16.20
CA GLY A 209 -29.54 -30.04 -15.14
C GLY A 209 -28.68 -28.80 -14.87
N PHE A 210 -27.36 -28.97 -14.77
CA PHE A 210 -26.44 -27.84 -14.60
C PHE A 210 -26.46 -26.89 -15.80
N ALA A 211 -26.39 -27.39 -17.03
CA ALA A 211 -26.44 -26.56 -18.25
C ALA A 211 -27.78 -25.79 -18.38
N SER A 212 -28.88 -26.35 -17.88
CA SER A 212 -30.14 -25.62 -17.79
C SER A 212 -30.10 -24.53 -16.71
N ALA A 213 -29.52 -24.83 -15.54
CA ALA A 213 -29.40 -23.88 -14.45
C ALA A 213 -28.42 -22.74 -14.75
N SER A 214 -27.37 -23.01 -15.53
CA SER A 214 -26.38 -22.01 -15.95
C SER A 214 -26.99 -20.96 -16.87
N VAL A 215 -27.83 -21.36 -17.81
CA VAL A 215 -28.58 -20.42 -18.67
C VAL A 215 -29.55 -19.57 -17.83
N TYR A 216 -30.23 -20.18 -16.86
CA TYR A 216 -31.23 -19.48 -16.05
C TYR A 216 -30.61 -18.46 -15.08
N ASN A 217 -29.51 -18.84 -14.41
CA ASN A 217 -28.89 -18.03 -13.36
C ASN A 217 -27.59 -17.35 -13.80
N ASN A 218 -27.21 -17.47 -15.07
CA ASN A 218 -25.92 -17.01 -15.60
C ASN A 218 -24.73 -17.54 -14.76
N LEU A 219 -24.75 -18.84 -14.47
CA LEU A 219 -23.69 -19.48 -13.67
C LEU A 219 -22.42 -19.61 -14.50
N THR A 220 -21.27 -19.39 -13.85
CA THR A 220 -19.96 -19.71 -14.41
C THR A 220 -19.76 -21.21 -14.55
N ASP A 221 -18.83 -21.62 -15.40
CA ASP A 221 -18.44 -23.02 -15.50
C ASP A 221 -17.95 -23.56 -14.13
N PRO A 222 -18.26 -24.82 -13.79
CA PRO A 222 -17.85 -25.40 -12.52
C PRO A 222 -16.33 -25.67 -12.52
N PRO A 223 -15.72 -25.91 -11.34
CA PRO A 223 -14.31 -26.24 -11.21
C PRO A 223 -13.83 -27.31 -12.21
N PHE A 224 -12.65 -27.09 -12.80
CA PHE A 224 -12.01 -27.95 -13.81
C PHE A 224 -12.74 -28.11 -15.15
N VAL A 225 -13.77 -27.28 -15.43
CA VAL A 225 -14.43 -27.19 -16.74
C VAL A 225 -14.33 -25.76 -17.26
N GLN A 226 -14.00 -25.57 -18.53
CA GLN A 226 -14.00 -24.24 -19.15
C GLN A 226 -14.19 -24.32 -20.66
N GLY A 227 -15.25 -23.72 -21.21
CA GLY A 227 -15.36 -23.48 -22.66
C GLY A 227 -15.20 -24.72 -23.55
N GLY A 228 -15.67 -25.89 -23.09
CA GLY A 228 -15.53 -27.17 -23.80
C GLY A 228 -14.38 -28.05 -23.33
N TRP A 229 -13.51 -27.54 -22.46
CA TRP A 229 -12.46 -28.30 -21.81
C TRP A 229 -12.94 -28.91 -20.50
N ALA A 230 -12.55 -30.15 -20.24
CA ALA A 230 -12.61 -30.78 -18.94
C ALA A 230 -11.20 -31.27 -18.58
N ALA A 231 -10.60 -30.70 -17.54
CA ALA A 231 -9.27 -31.08 -17.06
C ALA A 231 -9.37 -32.12 -15.94
N ALA A 232 -8.34 -32.96 -15.79
CA ALA A 232 -8.26 -33.89 -14.67
C ALA A 232 -8.17 -33.10 -13.35
N GLU A 233 -8.94 -33.52 -12.36
CA GLU A 233 -8.97 -32.86 -11.05
C GLU A 233 -7.62 -33.05 -10.32
N PHE A 234 -7.24 -32.03 -9.56
CA PHE A 234 -6.06 -32.06 -8.69
C PHE A 234 -6.36 -31.33 -7.38
N VAL A 235 -5.63 -31.68 -6.33
CA VAL A 235 -5.76 -31.08 -4.99
C VAL A 235 -4.93 -29.80 -4.93
N PHE A 236 -5.56 -28.72 -4.49
CA PHE A 236 -4.88 -27.46 -4.20
C PHE A 236 -4.06 -27.59 -2.91
N PRO A 237 -2.90 -26.93 -2.78
CA PRO A 237 -2.16 -26.95 -1.53
C PRO A 237 -2.99 -26.29 -0.41
N GLU A 238 -3.00 -26.90 0.77
CA GLU A 238 -3.88 -26.51 1.89
C GLU A 238 -3.49 -25.18 2.58
N ASN A 239 -2.35 -24.58 2.25
CA ASN A 239 -1.94 -23.33 2.90
C ASN A 239 -2.83 -22.16 2.43
N ASP A 240 -2.99 -21.14 3.29
CA ASP A 240 -3.83 -19.94 3.09
C ASP A 240 -3.33 -19.03 1.94
N TYR A 241 -3.32 -19.53 0.71
CA TYR A 241 -2.99 -18.77 -0.49
C TYR A 241 -4.21 -18.01 -0.97
N ILE A 242 -4.55 -16.91 -0.28
CA ILE A 242 -5.81 -16.16 -0.48
C ILE A 242 -5.92 -15.48 -1.86
N ASN A 243 -4.83 -15.32 -2.62
CA ASN A 243 -4.84 -14.68 -3.95
C ASN A 243 -3.74 -15.24 -4.87
N GLY A 244 -3.97 -16.41 -5.44
CA GLY A 244 -3.03 -17.03 -6.36
C GLY A 244 -3.71 -17.89 -7.42
N SER A 245 -2.92 -18.28 -8.40
CA SER A 245 -3.30 -19.23 -9.43
C SER A 245 -2.29 -20.37 -9.47
N VAL A 246 -2.74 -21.55 -9.86
CA VAL A 246 -1.90 -22.73 -10.01
C VAL A 246 -1.95 -23.20 -11.45
N ALA A 247 -0.78 -23.34 -12.07
CA ALA A 247 -0.63 -23.99 -13.35
C ALA A 247 -0.16 -25.44 -13.14
N VAL A 248 -0.97 -26.42 -13.54
CA VAL A 248 -0.65 -27.85 -13.42
C VAL A 248 -0.52 -28.48 -14.80
N ASN A 249 0.55 -29.23 -15.02
CA ASN A 249 0.67 -30.08 -16.20
C ASN A 249 -0.18 -31.34 -15.98
N THR A 250 -1.35 -31.38 -16.60
CA THR A 250 -2.35 -32.43 -16.42
C THR A 250 -2.93 -32.87 -17.76
N THR A 251 -3.80 -33.87 -17.72
CA THR A 251 -4.55 -34.31 -18.91
C THR A 251 -5.88 -33.58 -19.00
N ALA A 252 -6.34 -33.30 -20.22
CA ALA A 252 -7.67 -32.73 -20.44
C ALA A 252 -8.34 -33.28 -21.69
N ILE A 253 -9.66 -33.14 -21.70
CA ILE A 253 -10.54 -33.56 -22.78
C ILE A 253 -11.17 -32.31 -23.38
N GLN A 254 -10.90 -32.09 -24.67
CA GLN A 254 -11.58 -31.06 -25.44
C GLN A 254 -12.81 -31.65 -26.11
N THR A 255 -13.97 -31.14 -25.74
CA THR A 255 -15.23 -31.46 -26.41
C THR A 255 -15.48 -30.45 -27.54
N LYS A 256 -15.69 -30.94 -28.75
CA LYS A 256 -16.13 -30.14 -29.90
C LYS A 256 -17.46 -30.66 -30.41
N VAL A 257 -18.50 -29.84 -30.32
CA VAL A 257 -19.86 -30.24 -30.72
C VAL A 257 -20.09 -30.21 -32.23
N ASN A 258 -19.29 -29.43 -32.98
CA ASN A 258 -19.37 -29.27 -34.43
C ASN A 258 -20.82 -29.09 -34.92
N CYS A 259 -21.51 -28.11 -34.35
CA CYS A 259 -22.89 -27.82 -34.72
C CYS A 259 -22.96 -27.06 -36.06
N ALA A 260 -23.99 -27.33 -36.85
CA ALA A 260 -24.23 -26.70 -38.14
C ALA A 260 -25.74 -26.57 -38.42
N ILE A 261 -26.09 -25.56 -39.22
CA ILE A 261 -27.46 -25.35 -39.72
C ILE A 261 -27.73 -26.39 -40.82
N PRO A 262 -28.93 -27.00 -40.87
CA PRO A 262 -29.31 -27.92 -41.94
C PRO A 262 -29.27 -27.25 -43.33
N ILE A 263 -28.89 -28.00 -44.37
CA ILE A 263 -28.94 -27.53 -45.77
C ILE A 263 -30.40 -27.34 -46.19
N ALA A 264 -31.26 -28.27 -45.78
CA ALA A 264 -32.69 -28.22 -46.03
C ALA A 264 -33.44 -28.51 -44.74
N LEU A 265 -34.46 -27.70 -44.44
CA LEU A 265 -35.38 -27.87 -43.32
C LEU A 265 -36.80 -27.68 -43.84
N SER A 266 -37.66 -28.67 -43.65
CA SER A 266 -39.07 -28.58 -44.04
C SER A 266 -39.99 -28.95 -42.87
N LEU A 267 -40.92 -28.06 -42.57
CA LEU A 267 -42.02 -28.30 -41.64
C LEU A 267 -43.26 -28.74 -42.42
N SER A 268 -43.70 -29.99 -42.23
CA SER A 268 -44.96 -30.48 -42.79
C SER A 268 -46.11 -30.20 -41.83
N THR A 269 -47.06 -29.38 -42.28
CA THR A 269 -48.27 -29.00 -41.54
C THR A 269 -49.53 -29.70 -42.08
N SER A 270 -49.37 -30.76 -42.90
CA SER A 270 -50.48 -31.44 -43.58
C SER A 270 -51.51 -32.06 -42.64
N ASN A 271 -51.12 -32.40 -41.40
CA ASN A 271 -52.01 -32.91 -40.37
C ASN A 271 -51.99 -31.98 -39.14
N PRO A 272 -53.13 -31.33 -38.78
CA PRO A 272 -53.17 -30.37 -37.67
C PRO A 272 -52.87 -30.96 -36.30
N THR A 273 -52.90 -32.29 -36.13
CA THR A 273 -52.57 -32.97 -34.86
C THR A 273 -51.20 -33.62 -34.86
N LYS A 274 -50.48 -33.59 -36.00
CA LYS A 274 -49.20 -34.28 -36.16
C LYS A 274 -48.33 -33.57 -37.18
N PHE A 275 -47.64 -32.52 -36.72
CA PHE A 275 -46.62 -31.87 -37.53
C PHE A 275 -45.36 -32.74 -37.58
N SER A 276 -44.59 -32.59 -38.65
CA SER A 276 -43.29 -33.26 -38.78
C SER A 276 -42.22 -32.31 -39.28
N VAL A 277 -41.05 -32.37 -38.64
CA VAL A 277 -39.85 -31.67 -39.10
C VAL A 277 -38.92 -32.68 -39.77
N ASN A 278 -38.59 -32.42 -41.03
CA ASN A 278 -37.56 -33.15 -41.77
C ASN A 278 -36.39 -32.19 -42.01
N ALA A 279 -35.17 -32.72 -41.94
CA ALA A 279 -33.97 -31.92 -42.17
C ALA A 279 -32.86 -32.74 -42.83
N THR A 280 -32.02 -32.09 -43.63
CA THR A 280 -30.83 -32.68 -44.23
C THR A 280 -29.59 -31.99 -43.67
N SER A 281 -28.67 -32.75 -43.09
CA SER A 281 -27.43 -32.23 -42.51
C SER A 281 -26.45 -31.73 -43.59
N VAL A 282 -25.43 -30.99 -43.17
CA VAL A 282 -24.33 -30.56 -44.06
C VAL A 282 -23.54 -31.73 -44.67
N ASP A 283 -23.57 -32.88 -44.00
CA ASP A 283 -22.94 -34.13 -44.46
C ASP A 283 -23.86 -34.99 -45.33
N GLY A 284 -25.05 -34.47 -45.69
CA GLY A 284 -26.03 -35.17 -46.52
C GLY A 284 -26.88 -36.20 -45.77
N CYS A 285 -26.84 -36.21 -44.43
CA CYS A 285 -27.63 -37.13 -43.63
C CYS A 285 -29.08 -36.64 -43.56
N GLU A 286 -30.01 -37.48 -44.00
CA GLU A 286 -31.44 -37.18 -43.89
C GLU A 286 -31.97 -37.62 -42.53
N LEU A 287 -32.54 -36.68 -41.79
CA LEU A 287 -33.36 -37.00 -40.64
C LEU A 287 -34.77 -37.33 -41.11
N GLY A 288 -35.26 -38.51 -40.75
CA GLY A 288 -36.67 -38.87 -40.88
C GLY A 288 -37.58 -37.98 -40.03
N PRO A 289 -38.91 -38.01 -40.23
CA PRO A 289 -39.80 -37.05 -39.59
C PRO A 289 -39.76 -37.10 -38.06
N ALA A 290 -39.35 -36.00 -37.44
CA ALA A 290 -39.55 -35.75 -36.02
C ALA A 290 -41.00 -35.25 -35.82
N PHE A 291 -41.85 -36.07 -35.21
CA PHE A 291 -43.27 -35.78 -35.06
C PHE A 291 -43.60 -35.11 -33.72
N PHE A 292 -44.48 -34.12 -33.74
CA PHE A 292 -45.05 -33.48 -32.55
C PHE A 292 -46.46 -32.96 -32.82
N ASN A 293 -47.25 -32.71 -31.77
CA ASN A 293 -48.59 -32.17 -31.88
C ASN A 293 -48.58 -30.66 -31.58
N PRO A 294 -48.85 -29.78 -32.56
CA PRO A 294 -48.79 -28.33 -32.36
C PRO A 294 -49.82 -27.80 -31.35
N GLN A 295 -50.84 -28.60 -30.98
CA GLN A 295 -51.86 -28.22 -29.99
C GLN A 295 -51.38 -28.38 -28.54
N ASP A 296 -50.28 -29.10 -28.29
CA ASP A 296 -49.79 -29.34 -26.93
C ASP A 296 -49.17 -28.07 -26.32
N ALA A 297 -48.51 -27.26 -27.14
CA ALA A 297 -47.96 -25.94 -26.78
C ALA A 297 -47.64 -25.10 -28.02
N GLU A 298 -47.74 -23.77 -27.90
CA GLU A 298 -47.32 -22.80 -28.93
C GLU A 298 -45.82 -22.86 -29.23
N GLN A 299 -45.05 -23.39 -28.29
CA GLN A 299 -43.60 -23.44 -28.32
C GLN A 299 -43.18 -24.85 -27.92
N GLN A 300 -42.45 -25.52 -28.80
CA GLN A 300 -42.01 -26.90 -28.58
C GLN A 300 -40.58 -27.07 -29.05
N TYR A 301 -39.88 -28.02 -28.45
CA TYR A 301 -38.50 -28.30 -28.77
C TYR A 301 -38.19 -29.75 -28.44
N GLY A 302 -37.12 -30.26 -29.05
CA GLY A 302 -36.68 -31.60 -28.77
C GLY A 302 -35.36 -31.92 -29.44
N VAL A 303 -34.87 -33.13 -29.20
CA VAL A 303 -33.67 -33.66 -29.82
C VAL A 303 -33.91 -35.08 -30.31
N THR A 304 -33.44 -35.37 -31.52
CA THR A 304 -33.56 -36.68 -32.16
C THR A 304 -32.19 -37.15 -32.63
N ASN A 305 -31.91 -38.45 -32.47
CA ASN A 305 -30.69 -39.02 -33.05
C ASN A 305 -30.80 -39.05 -34.57
N VAL A 306 -29.68 -38.87 -35.25
CA VAL A 306 -29.59 -38.92 -36.71
C VAL A 306 -28.93 -40.24 -37.10
N PRO A 307 -29.71 -41.31 -37.37
CA PRO A 307 -29.14 -42.58 -37.77
C PRO A 307 -28.41 -42.45 -39.11
N ASN A 308 -27.42 -43.32 -39.34
CA ASN A 308 -26.64 -43.38 -40.58
C ASN A 308 -25.86 -42.10 -40.93
N CYS A 309 -25.60 -41.24 -39.94
CA CYS A 309 -24.79 -40.05 -40.11
C CYS A 309 -23.40 -40.25 -39.47
N GLY A 310 -22.37 -40.38 -40.29
CA GLY A 310 -21.00 -40.74 -39.86
C GLY A 310 -20.70 -42.23 -40.06
N ASP A 311 -19.95 -42.83 -39.13
CA ASP A 311 -19.64 -44.26 -39.19
C ASP A 311 -20.93 -45.07 -39.02
N ALA A 312 -21.34 -45.79 -40.08
CA ALA A 312 -22.58 -46.57 -40.10
C ALA A 312 -22.66 -47.67 -39.02
N SER A 313 -21.55 -47.94 -38.32
CA SER A 313 -21.44 -48.88 -37.20
C SER A 313 -21.48 -48.22 -35.82
N ALA A 314 -21.58 -46.88 -35.75
CA ALA A 314 -21.61 -46.16 -34.47
C ALA A 314 -22.83 -46.56 -33.64
N ASN A 315 -22.60 -46.80 -32.35
CA ASN A 315 -23.68 -47.09 -31.42
C ASN A 315 -24.67 -45.90 -31.38
N VAL A 316 -25.96 -46.15 -31.14
CA VAL A 316 -27.00 -45.12 -31.02
C VAL A 316 -26.60 -44.01 -30.05
N THR A 317 -25.82 -44.36 -29.02
CA THR A 317 -25.29 -43.44 -28.00
C THR A 317 -24.15 -42.54 -28.47
N GLN A 318 -23.61 -42.77 -29.67
CA GLN A 318 -22.53 -42.00 -30.30
C GLN A 318 -23.00 -41.30 -31.58
N GLN A 319 -24.27 -41.48 -31.96
CA GLN A 319 -24.82 -40.89 -33.18
C GLN A 319 -24.93 -39.37 -33.06
N PRO A 320 -24.81 -38.64 -34.18
CA PRO A 320 -25.14 -37.21 -34.21
C PRO A 320 -26.56 -36.94 -33.73
N VAL A 321 -26.77 -35.73 -33.24
CA VAL A 321 -28.07 -35.28 -32.72
C VAL A 321 -28.59 -34.10 -33.52
N PHE A 322 -29.90 -34.05 -33.69
CA PHE A 322 -30.62 -32.94 -34.30
C PHE A 322 -31.52 -32.29 -33.26
N PHE A 323 -31.18 -31.06 -32.89
CA PHE A 323 -32.02 -30.22 -32.06
C PHE A 323 -33.04 -29.52 -32.95
N TRP A 324 -34.31 -29.58 -32.60
CA TRP A 324 -35.39 -28.90 -33.31
C TRP A 324 -36.17 -28.00 -32.38
N TYR A 325 -36.63 -26.88 -32.92
CA TYR A 325 -37.37 -25.84 -32.23
C TYR A 325 -38.56 -25.44 -33.10
N TYR A 326 -39.72 -25.31 -32.47
CA TYR A 326 -40.98 -24.95 -33.09
C TYR A 326 -41.58 -23.75 -32.35
N HIS A 327 -42.08 -22.80 -33.11
CA HIS A 327 -42.67 -21.57 -32.59
C HIS A 327 -43.85 -21.12 -33.47
N VAL A 328 -44.91 -20.63 -32.84
CA VAL A 328 -46.01 -19.92 -33.51
C VAL A 328 -45.77 -18.43 -33.35
N ARG A 329 -45.42 -17.75 -34.45
CA ARG A 329 -45.23 -16.30 -34.48
C ARG A 329 -46.55 -15.59 -34.14
N GLY A 330 -46.49 -14.35 -33.66
CA GLY A 330 -47.69 -13.56 -33.30
C GLY A 330 -48.74 -13.35 -34.41
N ASN A 331 -48.42 -13.64 -35.68
CA ASN A 331 -49.34 -13.64 -36.83
C ASN A 331 -50.06 -15.00 -37.03
N GLY A 332 -49.79 -16.00 -36.18
CA GLY A 332 -50.30 -17.36 -36.28
C GLY A 332 -49.52 -18.26 -37.26
N SER A 333 -48.41 -17.79 -37.86
CA SER A 333 -47.60 -18.63 -38.74
C SER A 333 -46.72 -19.59 -37.94
N HIS A 334 -46.70 -20.84 -38.38
CA HIS A 334 -45.89 -21.90 -37.80
C HIS A 334 -44.47 -21.89 -38.40
N GLU A 335 -43.45 -21.80 -37.56
CA GLU A 335 -42.06 -21.83 -37.97
C GLU A 335 -41.27 -22.91 -37.21
N ALA A 336 -40.29 -23.49 -37.87
CA ALA A 336 -39.38 -24.45 -37.28
C ALA A 336 -37.93 -24.10 -37.62
N LYS A 337 -37.03 -24.34 -36.66
CA LYS A 337 -35.57 -24.23 -36.82
C LYS A 337 -34.93 -25.49 -36.29
N GLY A 338 -33.73 -25.80 -36.76
CA GLY A 338 -32.98 -26.93 -36.24
C GLY A 338 -31.48 -26.78 -36.40
N VAL A 339 -30.76 -27.55 -35.61
CA VAL A 339 -29.29 -27.56 -35.53
C VAL A 339 -28.82 -29.00 -35.45
N PHE A 340 -27.95 -29.40 -36.38
CA PHE A 340 -27.26 -30.69 -36.35
C PHE A 340 -25.97 -30.53 -35.56
N CYS A 341 -25.67 -31.44 -34.63
CA CYS A 341 -24.42 -31.46 -33.90
C CYS A 341 -23.76 -32.85 -33.97
N THR A 342 -22.47 -32.88 -34.28
CA THR A 342 -21.64 -34.07 -34.41
C THR A 342 -20.52 -34.05 -33.35
N PRO A 343 -20.84 -34.37 -32.08
CA PRO A 343 -19.91 -34.17 -31.00
C PRO A 343 -18.73 -35.13 -31.07
N ARG A 344 -17.52 -34.59 -30.89
CA ARG A 344 -16.26 -35.33 -30.84
C ARG A 344 -15.46 -34.90 -29.61
N ILE A 345 -14.71 -35.84 -29.06
CA ILE A 345 -13.75 -35.57 -27.99
C ILE A 345 -12.33 -35.77 -28.49
N ARG A 346 -11.40 -34.98 -27.97
CA ARG A 346 -9.97 -35.14 -28.18
C ARG A 346 -9.25 -35.04 -26.85
N LEU A 347 -8.23 -35.88 -26.68
CA LEU A 347 -7.43 -35.96 -25.47
C LEU A 347 -6.12 -35.20 -25.68
N TYR A 348 -5.74 -34.37 -24.72
CA TYR A 348 -4.50 -33.59 -24.76
C TYR A 348 -3.80 -33.61 -23.40
N ASP A 349 -2.49 -33.49 -23.43
CA ASP A 349 -1.71 -33.05 -22.28
C ASP A 349 -1.72 -31.51 -22.29
N VAL A 350 -2.11 -30.92 -21.17
CA VAL A 350 -2.35 -29.48 -21.06
C VAL A 350 -1.72 -28.90 -19.81
N MET A 351 -1.38 -27.62 -19.87
CA MET A 351 -1.13 -26.82 -18.68
C MET A 351 -2.46 -26.14 -18.31
N ALA A 352 -3.10 -26.67 -17.27
CA ALA A 352 -4.35 -26.19 -16.70
C ALA A 352 -4.04 -25.13 -15.65
N ASN A 353 -4.47 -23.88 -15.88
CA ASN A 353 -4.31 -22.79 -14.93
C ASN A 353 -5.62 -22.59 -14.16
N ALA A 354 -5.62 -22.84 -12.86
CA ALA A 354 -6.79 -22.70 -12.00
C ALA A 354 -6.58 -21.59 -10.95
N ASP A 355 -7.66 -20.89 -10.62
CA ASP A 355 -7.69 -19.92 -9.53
C ASP A 355 -7.80 -20.66 -8.19
N LEU A 356 -6.92 -20.36 -7.23
CA LEU A 356 -6.92 -21.00 -5.92
C LEU A 356 -8.15 -20.61 -5.09
N THR A 357 -8.69 -19.42 -5.32
CA THR A 357 -9.82 -18.90 -4.52
C THR A 357 -11.14 -19.55 -4.92
N THR A 358 -11.34 -19.76 -6.22
CA THR A 358 -12.60 -20.31 -6.76
C THR A 358 -12.51 -21.79 -7.14
N GLY A 359 -11.30 -22.32 -7.30
CA GLY A 359 -11.04 -23.63 -7.91
C GLY A 359 -11.42 -23.70 -9.40
N SER A 360 -11.80 -22.57 -10.00
CA SER A 360 -12.22 -22.51 -11.40
C SER A 360 -11.01 -22.49 -12.34
N LEU A 361 -11.20 -23.06 -13.52
CA LEU A 361 -10.17 -23.10 -14.56
C LEU A 361 -10.16 -21.75 -15.30
N ILE A 362 -9.04 -21.03 -15.24
CA ILE A 362 -8.84 -19.71 -15.87
C ILE A 362 -8.47 -19.86 -17.34
N ASN A 363 -7.56 -20.79 -17.65
CA ASN A 363 -7.11 -21.06 -19.00
C ASN A 363 -6.56 -22.50 -19.10
N THR A 364 -6.68 -23.09 -20.27
CA THR A 364 -6.08 -24.37 -20.64
C THR A 364 -5.21 -24.18 -21.87
N THR A 365 -3.91 -24.45 -21.75
CA THR A 365 -2.97 -24.39 -22.87
C THR A 365 -2.51 -25.79 -23.26
N ILE A 366 -2.57 -26.12 -24.55
CA ILE A 366 -2.18 -27.44 -25.06
C ILE A 366 -0.66 -27.55 -25.02
N ILE A 367 -0.15 -28.60 -24.36
CA ILE A 367 1.27 -28.97 -24.36
C ILE A 367 1.50 -29.94 -25.53
N ASP A 368 0.77 -31.06 -25.55
CA ASP A 368 0.86 -32.09 -26.60
C ASP A 368 -0.46 -32.88 -26.73
N ASN A 369 -0.56 -33.75 -27.74
CA ASN A 369 -1.62 -34.75 -27.83
C ASN A 369 -1.38 -35.87 -26.83
N TYR A 370 -2.46 -36.39 -26.24
CA TYR A 370 -2.34 -37.48 -25.27
C TYR A 370 -1.74 -38.74 -25.94
N PRO A 371 -0.59 -39.26 -25.45
CA PRO A 371 0.21 -40.24 -26.19
C PRO A 371 -0.34 -41.68 -26.11
N THR A 372 -1.14 -41.99 -25.08
CA THR A 372 -1.54 -43.37 -24.78
C THR A 372 -2.92 -43.68 -25.35
N ALA A 373 -3.04 -44.71 -26.19
CA ALA A 373 -4.35 -45.21 -26.60
C ALA A 373 -5.05 -45.86 -25.40
N ASN A 374 -6.29 -45.46 -25.13
CA ASN A 374 -7.11 -46.01 -24.04
C ASN A 374 -8.54 -46.31 -24.54
N ASN A 375 -9.43 -46.72 -23.64
CA ASN A 375 -10.84 -46.98 -23.96
C ASN A 375 -11.66 -45.73 -24.35
N VAL A 376 -11.07 -44.53 -24.29
CA VAL A 376 -11.67 -43.26 -24.71
C VAL A 376 -11.18 -42.84 -26.10
N SER A 377 -9.87 -42.86 -26.36
CA SER A 377 -9.30 -42.54 -27.68
C SER A 377 -9.36 -43.70 -28.68
N GLY A 378 -9.33 -44.94 -28.20
CA GLY A 378 -9.44 -46.17 -28.98
C GLY A 378 -10.76 -46.89 -28.77
N SER A 379 -10.82 -48.16 -29.17
CA SER A 379 -12.02 -48.99 -29.00
C SER A 379 -12.44 -49.07 -27.53
N PRO A 380 -13.73 -48.92 -27.19
CA PRO A 380 -14.88 -48.88 -28.11
C PRO A 380 -15.31 -47.49 -28.60
N LEU A 381 -14.70 -46.41 -28.11
CA LEU A 381 -15.19 -45.05 -28.36
C LEU A 381 -14.58 -44.38 -29.60
N ASN A 382 -13.31 -44.66 -29.90
CA ASN A 382 -12.58 -44.07 -31.03
C ASN A 382 -12.68 -42.53 -31.06
N GLY A 383 -12.75 -41.87 -29.90
CA GLY A 383 -12.91 -40.41 -29.79
C GLY A 383 -14.32 -39.86 -30.05
N ASN A 384 -15.34 -40.72 -30.17
CA ASN A 384 -16.73 -40.29 -30.25
C ASN A 384 -17.30 -39.97 -28.86
N ALA A 385 -18.04 -38.87 -28.76
CA ALA A 385 -18.66 -38.47 -27.50
C ALA A 385 -20.00 -39.21 -27.29
N TYR A 386 -20.31 -39.56 -26.03
CA TYR A 386 -21.66 -39.98 -25.66
C TYR A 386 -22.67 -38.83 -25.78
N ASN A 387 -23.75 -39.06 -26.53
CA ASN A 387 -24.83 -38.09 -26.75
C ASN A 387 -25.97 -38.17 -25.70
N GLY A 388 -25.97 -39.19 -24.83
CA GLY A 388 -26.93 -39.38 -23.74
C GLY A 388 -28.32 -39.90 -24.14
N THR A 389 -28.49 -40.44 -25.34
CA THR A 389 -29.82 -40.82 -25.88
C THR A 389 -30.15 -42.31 -25.80
N ASP A 390 -29.41 -43.08 -25.00
CA ASP A 390 -29.62 -44.53 -24.81
C ASP A 390 -31.05 -44.85 -24.33
N VAL A 391 -31.65 -45.89 -24.90
CA VAL A 391 -32.99 -46.37 -24.58
C VAL A 391 -33.05 -47.18 -23.28
N ASN A 392 -31.90 -47.67 -22.79
CA ASN A 392 -31.85 -48.57 -21.63
C ASN A 392 -32.35 -47.93 -20.33
N VAL A 393 -32.11 -46.62 -20.13
CA VAL A 393 -32.59 -45.86 -18.97
C VAL A 393 -33.50 -44.72 -19.43
N ASN A 394 -34.68 -45.11 -19.93
CA ASN A 394 -35.60 -44.24 -20.65
C ASN A 394 -35.91 -42.91 -19.91
N ALA A 395 -36.12 -42.94 -18.58
CA ALA A 395 -36.45 -41.73 -17.82
C ALA A 395 -35.32 -40.67 -17.84
N ARG A 396 -34.06 -41.08 -17.69
CA ARG A 396 -32.91 -40.15 -17.72
C ARG A 396 -32.63 -39.66 -19.13
N ALA A 397 -32.75 -40.54 -20.13
CA ALA A 397 -32.64 -40.16 -21.53
C ALA A 397 -33.71 -39.15 -21.93
N ILE A 398 -34.97 -39.33 -21.51
CA ILE A 398 -36.04 -38.35 -21.74
C ILE A 398 -35.70 -37.01 -21.08
N SER A 399 -35.21 -37.01 -19.83
CA SER A 399 -34.81 -35.77 -19.15
C SER A 399 -33.70 -35.04 -19.91
N ILE A 400 -32.66 -35.73 -20.38
CA ILE A 400 -31.59 -35.11 -21.17
C ILE A 400 -32.16 -34.53 -22.47
N LYS A 401 -33.03 -35.31 -23.15
CA LYS A 401 -33.66 -34.93 -24.41
C LYS A 401 -34.58 -33.71 -24.32
N THR A 402 -35.09 -33.39 -23.13
CA THR A 402 -35.92 -32.21 -22.90
C THR A 402 -35.15 -31.05 -22.28
N SER A 403 -34.26 -31.31 -21.31
CA SER A 403 -33.56 -30.26 -20.56
C SER A 403 -32.61 -29.41 -21.40
N ILE A 404 -31.83 -30.02 -22.30
CA ILE A 404 -30.86 -29.28 -23.14
C ILE A 404 -31.58 -28.37 -24.14
N PRO A 405 -32.50 -28.87 -25.01
CA PRO A 405 -33.21 -27.98 -25.92
C PRO A 405 -34.07 -26.94 -25.20
N ASN A 406 -34.63 -27.27 -24.02
CA ASN A 406 -35.30 -26.28 -23.18
C ASN A 406 -34.34 -25.15 -22.78
N ALA A 407 -33.13 -25.48 -22.31
CA ALA A 407 -32.13 -24.48 -21.92
C ALA A 407 -31.74 -23.58 -23.10
N VAL A 408 -31.57 -24.14 -24.30
CA VAL A 408 -31.31 -23.35 -25.51
C VAL A 408 -32.48 -22.43 -25.83
N TYR A 409 -33.70 -22.96 -25.77
CA TYR A 409 -34.91 -22.20 -26.06
C TYR A 409 -35.13 -21.07 -25.04
N LEU A 410 -34.91 -21.33 -23.75
CA LEU A 410 -34.93 -20.33 -22.68
C LEU A 410 -33.87 -19.24 -22.88
N SER A 411 -32.68 -19.62 -23.34
CA SER A 411 -31.65 -18.65 -23.73
C SER A 411 -32.15 -17.73 -24.85
N ALA A 412 -32.88 -18.28 -25.83
CA ALA A 412 -33.48 -17.51 -26.92
C ALA A 412 -34.61 -16.58 -26.43
N THR A 413 -35.49 -17.04 -25.53
CA THR A 413 -36.56 -16.21 -24.96
C THR A 413 -36.03 -15.06 -24.10
N ASN A 414 -34.88 -15.25 -23.45
CA ASN A 414 -34.22 -14.23 -22.63
C ASN A 414 -33.44 -13.20 -23.47
N SER A 415 -33.44 -13.31 -24.80
CA SER A 415 -32.83 -12.30 -25.66
C SER A 415 -33.63 -10.99 -25.66
N GLU A 416 -32.92 -9.85 -25.79
CA GLU A 416 -33.54 -8.51 -25.68
C GLU A 416 -34.69 -8.28 -26.67
N ASN A 417 -34.63 -8.92 -27.84
CA ASN A 417 -35.61 -8.78 -28.92
C ASN A 417 -36.65 -9.91 -28.95
N GLY A 418 -36.67 -10.78 -27.92
CA GLY A 418 -37.57 -11.92 -27.82
C GLY A 418 -37.25 -13.04 -28.81
N VAL A 419 -38.01 -14.13 -28.72
CA VAL A 419 -37.76 -15.38 -29.46
C VAL A 419 -37.94 -15.23 -30.98
N ASP A 420 -38.86 -14.37 -31.43
CA ASP A 420 -39.09 -14.09 -32.86
C ASP A 420 -37.79 -13.65 -33.57
N SER A 421 -37.02 -12.77 -32.94
CA SER A 421 -35.75 -12.29 -33.48
C SER A 421 -34.71 -13.39 -33.67
N ILE A 422 -34.76 -14.43 -32.84
CA ILE A 422 -33.87 -15.60 -32.90
C ILE A 422 -34.31 -16.57 -34.00
N PHE A 423 -35.61 -16.65 -34.30
CA PHE A 423 -36.12 -17.38 -35.47
C PHE A 423 -35.82 -16.64 -36.78
N ASP A 424 -35.81 -15.30 -36.77
CA ASP A 424 -35.46 -14.49 -37.93
C ASP A 424 -33.95 -14.57 -38.26
N ASP A 425 -33.09 -14.67 -37.24
CA ASP A 425 -31.65 -14.86 -37.40
C ASP A 425 -31.32 -16.29 -37.88
N PRO A 426 -30.63 -16.47 -39.03
CA PRO A 426 -30.18 -17.79 -39.46
C PRO A 426 -29.29 -18.51 -38.43
N ASN A 427 -28.46 -17.78 -37.66
CA ASN A 427 -27.54 -18.35 -36.68
C ASN A 427 -28.06 -18.32 -35.24
N GLY A 428 -29.26 -17.77 -35.00
CA GLY A 428 -29.74 -17.48 -33.66
C GLY A 428 -29.77 -18.71 -32.73
N PHE A 429 -30.21 -19.86 -33.24
CA PHE A 429 -30.19 -21.13 -32.50
C PHE A 429 -28.85 -21.86 -32.57
N LEU A 430 -28.03 -21.63 -33.60
CA LEU A 430 -26.75 -22.31 -33.78
C LEU A 430 -25.79 -21.98 -32.63
N ASP A 431 -25.59 -20.69 -32.35
CA ASP A 431 -24.61 -20.24 -31.35
C ASP A 431 -25.03 -20.65 -29.93
N ARG A 432 -26.33 -20.53 -29.63
CA ARG A 432 -26.90 -20.93 -28.33
C ARG A 432 -26.85 -22.44 -28.12
N THR A 433 -27.21 -23.23 -29.13
CA THR A 433 -27.08 -24.69 -29.07
C THR A 433 -25.63 -25.10 -28.89
N THR A 434 -24.71 -24.48 -29.64
CA THR A 434 -23.27 -24.74 -29.54
C THR A 434 -22.77 -24.48 -28.13
N SER A 435 -23.12 -23.34 -27.53
CA SER A 435 -22.70 -22.98 -26.17
C SER A 435 -23.24 -23.95 -25.11
N VAL A 436 -24.57 -24.13 -25.04
CA VAL A 436 -25.23 -24.96 -24.03
C VAL A 436 -24.82 -26.43 -24.16
N TYR A 437 -24.74 -26.95 -25.39
CA TYR A 437 -24.40 -28.34 -25.62
C TYR A 437 -22.91 -28.62 -25.38
N THR A 438 -22.02 -27.66 -25.68
CA THR A 438 -20.60 -27.76 -25.33
C THR A 438 -20.42 -27.80 -23.82
N GLN A 439 -21.12 -26.94 -23.06
CA GLN A 439 -21.07 -26.94 -21.60
C GLN A 439 -21.58 -28.26 -21.02
N HIS A 440 -22.74 -28.75 -21.50
CA HIS A 440 -23.30 -30.03 -21.09
C HIS A 440 -22.31 -31.19 -21.30
N LEU A 441 -21.72 -31.30 -22.49
CA LEU A 441 -20.82 -32.39 -22.81
C LEU A 441 -19.46 -32.26 -22.12
N ALA A 442 -18.95 -31.05 -21.87
CA ALA A 442 -17.73 -30.86 -21.10
C ALA A 442 -17.91 -31.26 -19.62
N LEU A 443 -19.04 -30.91 -18.99
CA LEU A 443 -19.39 -31.40 -17.65
C LEU A 443 -19.55 -32.92 -17.62
N ALA A 444 -20.22 -33.48 -18.64
CA ALA A 444 -20.39 -34.93 -18.75
C ALA A 444 -19.05 -35.63 -18.92
N ALA A 445 -18.14 -35.06 -19.73
CA ALA A 445 -16.80 -35.57 -19.96
C ALA A 445 -16.00 -35.66 -18.66
N LYS A 446 -16.09 -34.63 -17.80
CA LYS A 446 -15.46 -34.63 -16.47
C LYS A 446 -15.86 -35.84 -15.62
N SER A 447 -17.11 -36.28 -15.72
CA SER A 447 -17.65 -37.37 -14.89
C SER A 447 -17.51 -38.76 -15.51
N ILE A 448 -17.48 -38.85 -16.85
CA ILE A 448 -17.52 -40.12 -17.59
C ILE A 448 -16.15 -40.58 -18.03
N TYR A 449 -15.27 -39.65 -18.40
CA TYR A 449 -13.97 -39.98 -19.00
C TYR A 449 -12.79 -39.79 -18.05
N PHE A 450 -13.06 -39.62 -16.75
CA PHE A 450 -12.04 -39.56 -15.72
C PHE A 450 -12.30 -40.54 -14.58
N LEU A 451 -11.37 -41.47 -14.37
CA LEU A 451 -11.38 -42.42 -13.27
C LEU A 451 -10.65 -41.83 -12.07
N LYS A 452 -11.06 -42.20 -10.85
CA LYS A 452 -10.39 -41.77 -9.63
C LYS A 452 -9.03 -42.48 -9.50
N THR A 453 -7.94 -41.73 -9.44
CA THR A 453 -6.58 -42.25 -9.28
C THR A 453 -5.70 -41.14 -8.74
N GLU A 454 -4.85 -41.44 -7.76
CA GLU A 454 -3.96 -40.45 -7.15
C GLU A 454 -2.55 -40.60 -7.71
N HIS A 455 -2.01 -39.52 -8.26
CA HIS A 455 -0.62 -39.44 -8.73
C HIS A 455 -0.11 -38.00 -8.64
N GLU A 456 1.18 -37.83 -8.35
CA GLU A 456 1.81 -36.51 -8.30
C GLU A 456 2.09 -35.99 -9.71
N VAL A 457 1.75 -34.73 -9.94
CA VAL A 457 2.00 -34.00 -11.18
C VAL A 457 2.72 -32.68 -10.88
N PRO A 458 3.70 -32.28 -11.71
CA PRO A 458 4.42 -31.03 -11.50
C PRO A 458 3.50 -29.84 -11.72
N ALA A 459 3.54 -28.90 -10.78
CA ALA A 459 2.72 -27.70 -10.77
C ALA A 459 3.56 -26.46 -10.45
N VAL A 460 3.08 -25.31 -10.90
CA VAL A 460 3.65 -24.00 -10.64
C VAL A 460 2.59 -23.16 -9.93
N LEU A 461 2.83 -22.87 -8.66
CA LEU A 461 2.01 -21.99 -7.85
C LEU A 461 2.45 -20.55 -8.11
N THR A 462 1.57 -19.73 -8.64
CA THR A 462 1.80 -18.29 -8.82
C THR A 462 0.93 -17.51 -7.85
N GLU A 463 1.54 -16.93 -6.83
CA GLU A 463 0.85 -16.18 -5.78
C GLU A 463 1.25 -14.69 -5.81
N LEU A 464 0.39 -13.83 -5.26
CA LEU A 464 0.73 -12.42 -5.08
C LEU A 464 1.46 -12.23 -3.74
N ALA A 465 2.80 -12.29 -3.77
CA ALA A 465 3.62 -12.10 -2.59
C ALA A 465 3.81 -10.58 -2.29
N PRO A 466 3.67 -10.14 -1.03
CA PRO A 466 3.98 -8.78 -0.64
C PRO A 466 5.49 -8.56 -0.66
N ARG A 467 5.94 -7.58 -1.46
CA ARG A 467 7.33 -7.14 -1.53
C ARG A 467 7.45 -5.70 -1.02
N LEU A 468 8.44 -5.45 -0.17
CA LEU A 468 8.80 -4.12 0.29
C LEU A 468 9.58 -3.43 -0.82
N TRP A 469 8.97 -2.43 -1.44
CA TRP A 469 9.53 -1.68 -2.54
C TRP A 469 9.96 -0.29 -2.07
N ILE A 470 11.20 0.09 -2.33
CA ILE A 470 11.69 1.46 -2.10
C ILE A 470 11.27 2.34 -3.27
N ALA A 471 10.42 3.33 -3.02
CA ALA A 471 9.94 4.21 -4.07
C ALA A 471 11.09 5.14 -4.55
N PRO A 472 11.44 5.13 -5.85
CA PRO A 472 12.66 5.78 -6.34
C PRO A 472 12.60 7.30 -6.22
N ILE A 473 11.43 7.91 -6.48
CA ILE A 473 11.25 9.37 -6.40
C ILE A 473 11.51 9.89 -4.98
N PRO A 474 10.79 9.44 -3.92
CA PRO A 474 11.05 9.91 -2.57
C PRO A 474 12.45 9.53 -2.09
N ALA A 475 13.01 8.38 -2.50
CA ALA A 475 14.38 7.99 -2.16
C ALA A 475 15.42 8.98 -2.71
N HIS A 476 15.37 9.30 -4.01
CA HIS A 476 16.29 10.26 -4.63
C HIS A 476 16.14 11.67 -4.05
N VAL A 477 14.90 12.13 -3.80
CA VAL A 477 14.65 13.44 -3.21
C VAL A 477 15.17 13.49 -1.76
N LEU A 478 14.90 12.45 -0.97
CA LEU A 478 15.39 12.37 0.41
C LEU A 478 16.91 12.31 0.46
N SER A 479 17.54 11.47 -0.36
CA SER A 479 19.00 11.36 -0.50
C SER A 479 19.64 12.70 -0.89
N THR A 480 19.14 13.33 -1.96
CA THR A 480 19.66 14.63 -2.45
C THR A 480 19.53 15.72 -1.38
N THR A 481 18.39 15.78 -0.69
CA THR A 481 18.18 16.79 0.36
C THR A 481 19.01 16.51 1.61
N LEU A 482 19.25 15.24 1.99
CA LEU A 482 20.16 14.87 3.08
C LEU A 482 21.61 15.29 2.78
N VAL A 483 22.10 15.03 1.57
CA VAL A 483 23.45 15.46 1.14
C VAL A 483 23.56 16.99 1.16
N PHE A 484 22.58 17.68 0.57
CA PHE A 484 22.57 19.14 0.52
C PHE A 484 22.54 19.78 1.92
N VAL A 485 21.66 19.30 2.80
CA VAL A 485 21.59 19.79 4.19
C VAL A 485 22.85 19.43 4.97
N GLY A 486 23.42 18.24 4.78
CA GLY A 486 24.71 17.86 5.38
C GLY A 486 25.82 18.84 5.01
N ILE A 487 25.97 19.17 3.72
CA ILE A 487 26.94 20.17 3.23
C ILE A 487 26.64 21.56 3.82
N LEU A 488 25.37 21.98 3.84
CA LEU A 488 24.98 23.27 4.44
C LEU A 488 25.33 23.34 5.93
N ILE A 489 25.05 22.28 6.71
CA ILE A 489 25.40 22.21 8.13
C ILE A 489 26.92 22.38 8.30
N ILE A 490 27.74 21.70 7.48
CA ILE A 490 29.20 21.85 7.51
C ILE A 490 29.61 23.30 7.22
N CYS A 491 29.09 23.91 6.15
CA CYS A 491 29.39 25.30 5.77
C CYS A 491 28.97 26.32 6.84
N ILE A 492 27.75 26.20 7.34
CA ILE A 492 27.20 27.04 8.42
C ILE A 492 28.07 26.89 9.67
N HIS A 493 28.44 25.66 10.02
CA HIS A 493 29.24 25.41 11.20
C HIS A 493 30.67 25.93 11.09
N ILE A 494 31.32 25.79 9.93
CA ILE A 494 32.64 26.39 9.66
C ILE A 494 32.55 27.92 9.77
N THR A 495 31.47 28.53 9.26
CA THR A 495 31.26 29.98 9.34
C THR A 495 31.00 30.43 10.77
N HIS A 496 30.17 29.71 11.53
CA HIS A 496 29.97 29.92 12.97
C HIS A 496 31.28 29.76 13.74
N TRP A 497 32.09 28.76 13.41
CA TRP A 497 33.36 28.53 14.08
C TRP A 497 34.34 29.66 13.79
N ARG A 498 34.44 30.14 12.54
CA ARG A 498 35.22 31.33 12.18
C ARG A 498 34.75 32.57 12.94
N SER A 499 33.44 32.85 12.94
CA SER A 499 32.89 34.01 13.65
C SER A 499 33.05 33.91 15.17
N ARG A 500 32.97 32.71 15.74
CA ARG A 500 33.15 32.49 17.19
C ARG A 500 34.61 32.52 17.63
N ARG A 501 35.60 32.36 16.74
CA ARG A 501 37.02 32.45 17.12
C ARG A 501 37.34 33.79 17.77
N ASP A 502 36.68 34.86 17.32
CA ASP A 502 36.90 36.22 17.82
C ASP A 502 36.16 36.51 19.15
N VAL A 503 35.22 35.65 19.55
CA VAL A 503 34.43 35.80 20.77
C VAL A 503 34.94 34.84 21.82
N TYR A 504 35.52 35.40 22.89
CA TYR A 504 35.97 34.64 24.05
C TYR A 504 34.91 34.71 25.16
N LEU A 505 34.44 33.55 25.62
CA LEU A 505 33.56 33.43 26.77
C LEU A 505 34.23 32.50 27.78
N THR A 506 34.37 32.95 29.01
CA THR A 506 34.95 32.18 30.12
C THR A 506 33.94 31.20 30.73
N HIS A 507 32.64 31.48 30.60
CA HIS A 507 31.55 30.71 31.18
C HIS A 507 30.39 30.55 30.18
N ALA A 508 29.43 29.67 30.51
CA ALA A 508 28.27 29.41 29.66
C ALA A 508 27.38 30.66 29.50
N PRO A 509 26.92 31.00 28.28
CA PRO A 509 26.03 32.14 28.07
C PRO A 509 24.74 31.97 28.88
N GLY A 510 24.26 33.06 29.49
CA GLY A 510 23.09 33.04 30.39
C GLY A 510 23.41 32.73 31.86
N SER A 511 24.64 32.30 32.19
CA SER A 511 25.06 32.15 33.58
C SER A 511 25.40 33.51 34.23
N ILE A 512 25.17 33.61 35.54
CA ILE A 512 25.56 34.79 36.34
C ILE A 512 27.07 35.04 36.20
N ALA A 513 27.88 33.99 36.17
CA ALA A 513 29.33 34.09 35.99
C ALA A 513 29.70 34.77 34.67
N THR A 514 29.02 34.46 33.57
CA THR A 514 29.23 35.15 32.28
C THR A 514 28.86 36.62 32.38
N VAL A 515 27.69 36.95 32.93
CA VAL A 515 27.24 38.34 33.08
C VAL A 515 28.22 39.13 33.95
N VAL A 516 28.62 38.60 35.11
CA VAL A 516 29.58 39.24 36.01
C VAL A 516 30.94 39.40 35.33
N SER A 517 31.44 38.38 34.62
CA SER A 517 32.72 38.48 33.90
C SER A 517 32.69 39.53 32.79
N GLN A 518 31.58 39.66 32.08
CA GLN A 518 31.41 40.63 30.99
C GLN A 518 31.16 42.06 31.47
N THR A 519 30.57 42.24 32.65
CA THR A 519 30.15 43.55 33.18
C THR A 519 31.06 44.10 34.28
N SER A 520 31.84 43.25 34.97
CA SER A 520 32.67 43.65 36.13
C SER A 520 33.73 44.72 35.82
N ARG A 521 34.01 44.99 34.53
CA ARG A 521 35.01 45.98 34.10
C ARG A 521 34.53 46.95 33.02
N SER A 522 33.25 46.92 32.68
CA SER A 522 32.67 47.77 31.63
C SER A 522 32.31 49.18 32.10
N GLY A 523 32.36 49.44 33.42
CA GLY A 523 31.84 50.67 34.02
C GLY A 523 30.30 50.73 34.09
N PHE A 524 29.58 49.67 33.67
CA PHE A 524 28.11 49.68 33.68
C PHE A 524 27.51 49.75 35.08
N GLY A 525 28.21 49.23 36.09
CA GLY A 525 27.78 49.33 37.48
C GLY A 525 27.69 50.78 37.99
N GLU A 526 28.37 51.72 37.34
CA GLU A 526 28.27 53.15 37.65
C GLU A 526 27.19 53.87 36.82
N LEU A 527 26.85 53.35 35.64
CA LEU A 527 25.88 53.95 34.72
C LEU A 527 24.43 53.52 35.05
N LEU A 528 24.26 52.26 35.44
CA LEU A 528 22.96 51.65 35.74
C LEU A 528 22.80 51.53 37.25
N PHE A 529 21.78 52.20 37.80
CA PHE A 529 21.44 52.04 39.21
C PHE A 529 20.52 50.83 39.39
N PRO A 530 20.57 50.16 40.57
CA PRO A 530 19.70 49.01 40.87
C PRO A 530 18.20 49.30 40.75
N TYR A 531 17.82 50.58 40.82
CA TYR A 531 16.44 51.07 40.77
C TYR A 531 16.07 51.77 39.46
N ASP A 532 16.91 51.67 38.42
CA ASP A 532 16.53 52.20 37.11
C ASP A 532 15.48 51.28 36.45
N ASP A 533 14.32 51.84 36.11
CA ASP A 533 13.31 51.13 35.33
C ASP A 533 13.81 50.82 33.92
N GLU A 534 13.25 49.80 33.26
CA GLU A 534 13.62 49.39 31.89
C GLU A 534 13.61 50.56 30.89
N LYS A 535 12.65 51.49 31.02
CA LYS A 535 12.60 52.72 30.19
C LYS A 535 13.79 53.65 30.43
N ARG A 536 14.23 53.79 31.68
CA ARG A 536 15.41 54.60 32.06
C ARG A 536 16.71 53.93 31.63
N ILE A 537 16.82 52.62 31.84
CA ILE A 537 17.95 51.81 31.35
C ILE A 537 18.04 51.95 29.82
N ARG A 538 16.94 51.74 29.10
CA ARG A 538 16.88 51.89 27.64
C ARG A 538 17.34 53.27 27.21
N LYS A 539 16.82 54.34 27.82
CA LYS A 539 17.21 55.73 27.51
C LYS A 539 18.69 56.01 27.80
N LYS A 540 19.27 55.43 28.85
CA LYS A 540 20.69 55.57 29.20
C LYS A 540 21.62 54.80 28.26
N LEU A 541 21.14 53.67 27.73
CA LEU A 541 21.88 52.84 26.79
C LEU A 541 21.63 53.23 25.32
N GLU A 542 20.59 54.03 25.05
CA GLU A 542 20.24 54.50 23.72
C GLU A 542 21.38 55.36 23.13
N GLY A 543 21.82 55.01 21.92
CA GLY A 543 22.94 55.68 21.24
C GLY A 543 24.33 55.14 21.59
N LEU A 544 24.46 54.27 22.60
CA LEU A 544 25.72 53.56 22.87
C LEU A 544 25.82 52.34 21.97
N ARG A 545 26.96 52.18 21.26
CA ARG A 545 27.30 50.92 20.61
C ARG A 545 28.21 50.13 21.52
N PHE A 546 27.93 48.85 21.67
CA PHE A 546 28.70 47.94 22.50
C PHE A 546 29.56 47.04 21.63
N ARG A 547 30.80 46.81 22.05
CA ARG A 547 31.69 45.78 21.51
C ARG A 547 32.22 44.93 22.65
N LEU A 548 32.55 43.68 22.37
CA LEU A 548 33.30 42.87 23.31
C LEU A 548 34.78 43.20 23.13
N ASP A 549 35.46 43.59 24.21
CA ASP A 549 36.90 43.74 24.18
C ASP A 549 37.56 42.37 23.95
N GLN A 550 38.37 42.24 22.90
CA GLN A 550 39.03 40.99 22.54
C GLN A 550 39.97 40.47 23.63
N ARG A 551 40.51 41.36 24.47
CA ARG A 551 41.46 40.98 25.51
C ARG A 551 40.77 40.45 26.76
N THR A 552 39.75 41.17 27.24
CA THR A 552 39.10 40.88 28.53
C THR A 552 37.75 40.21 28.41
N SER A 553 37.18 40.13 27.20
CA SER A 553 35.78 39.76 26.94
C SER A 553 34.75 40.64 27.66
N ALA A 554 35.17 41.77 28.26
CA ALA A 554 34.26 42.72 28.85
C ALA A 554 33.47 43.44 27.74
N ILE A 555 32.19 43.74 28.01
CA ILE A 555 31.39 44.56 27.11
C ILE A 555 31.85 46.00 27.28
N VAL A 556 32.52 46.57 26.29
CA VAL A 556 33.02 47.95 26.32
C VAL A 556 32.20 48.79 25.35
N VAL A 557 31.91 50.04 25.73
CA VAL A 557 31.28 51.02 24.83
C VAL A 557 32.28 51.39 23.74
N ASP A 558 31.86 51.29 22.47
CA ASP A 558 32.70 51.68 21.33
C ASP A 558 32.75 53.20 21.21
N ASP A 559 33.83 53.80 21.71
CA ASP A 559 34.07 55.25 21.69
C ASP A 559 33.96 55.85 20.26
N ARG A 560 34.24 55.05 19.21
CA ARG A 560 34.19 55.53 17.82
C ARG A 560 32.76 55.78 17.34
N ALA A 561 31.78 55.09 17.91
CA ALA A 561 30.38 55.25 17.53
C ALA A 561 29.77 56.55 18.07
N VAL A 562 30.28 57.05 19.19
CA VAL A 562 29.76 58.26 19.87
C VAL A 562 30.07 59.54 19.08
N MET A 563 31.07 59.51 18.19
CA MET A 563 31.47 60.64 17.34
C MET A 563 30.57 60.86 16.10
N PHE A 564 29.79 59.86 15.67
CA PHE A 564 29.02 59.90 14.42
C PHE A 564 27.51 60.15 14.58
N GLY A 565 27.03 60.41 15.80
CA GLY A 565 25.68 60.94 16.00
C GLY A 565 25.60 62.37 15.48
N GLY A 566 25.12 62.54 14.24
CA GLY A 566 25.03 63.82 13.54
C GLY A 566 24.38 64.93 14.37
N SER A 567 24.85 66.15 14.15
CA SER A 567 24.57 67.40 14.87
C SER A 567 23.11 67.88 14.87
N SER A 568 22.13 67.03 14.56
CA SER A 568 20.74 67.42 14.29
C SER A 568 19.74 67.01 15.38
N VAL A 569 20.17 66.45 16.50
CA VAL A 569 19.31 66.34 17.70
C VAL A 569 19.74 67.43 18.69
N PRO A 570 18.88 68.39 19.05
CA PRO A 570 19.15 69.36 20.10
C PRO A 570 19.06 68.64 21.45
N SER A 571 20.03 67.78 21.75
CA SER A 571 20.34 67.40 23.11
C SER A 571 20.90 68.65 23.77
N THR A 572 20.23 69.14 24.82
CA THR A 572 20.81 70.12 25.73
C THR A 572 22.25 69.69 26.05
N PRO A 573 23.27 70.54 25.86
CA PRO A 573 24.69 70.18 26.04
C PRO A 573 24.93 69.45 27.36
N ASP A 574 24.20 69.87 28.40
CA ASP A 574 24.26 69.33 29.75
C ASP A 574 23.97 67.83 29.86
N ALA A 575 23.04 67.24 29.10
CA ALA A 575 22.68 65.82 29.32
C ALA A 575 23.70 64.86 28.68
N ARG A 576 24.24 65.23 27.51
CA ARG A 576 25.28 64.46 26.80
C ARG A 576 26.63 64.62 27.49
N GLU A 577 26.99 65.82 27.92
CA GLU A 577 28.17 66.02 28.76
C GLU A 577 28.03 65.36 30.12
N GLN A 578 26.89 65.43 30.81
CA GLN A 578 26.74 64.76 32.11
C GLN A 578 26.81 63.24 32.01
N SER A 579 26.28 62.63 30.94
CA SER A 579 26.37 61.18 30.75
C SER A 579 27.79 60.74 30.33
N MET A 580 28.46 61.50 29.47
CA MET A 580 29.85 61.23 29.09
C MET A 580 30.84 61.55 30.22
N MET A 581 30.60 62.59 31.02
CA MET A 581 31.37 62.94 32.23
C MET A 581 31.12 61.96 33.37
N ALA A 582 29.89 61.44 33.54
CA ALA A 582 29.62 60.34 34.47
C ALA A 582 30.38 59.07 34.05
N LEU A 583 30.49 58.79 32.75
CA LEU A 583 31.27 57.67 32.23
C LEU A 583 32.80 57.87 32.37
N ILE A 584 33.27 59.12 32.43
CA ILE A 584 34.68 59.50 32.62
C ILE A 584 35.04 59.66 34.11
N GLY A 585 34.06 59.57 35.01
CA GLY A 585 34.27 59.64 36.46
C GLY A 585 34.64 61.03 36.99
N GLN A 586 34.47 62.09 36.20
CA GLN A 586 34.76 63.46 36.64
C GLN A 586 33.54 64.09 37.31
N ARG A 587 33.51 64.10 38.65
CA ARG A 587 32.58 64.95 39.42
C ARG A 587 33.17 66.34 39.58
N HIS A 588 32.45 67.36 39.12
CA HIS A 588 32.75 68.75 39.43
C HIS A 588 32.54 69.00 40.94
N VAL A 589 33.60 69.43 41.63
CA VAL A 589 33.51 70.02 42.97
C VAL A 589 33.00 71.44 42.77
N LYS A 590 31.74 71.68 43.15
CA LYS A 590 31.13 73.02 43.14
C LYS A 590 31.60 73.74 44.41
N THR A 591 32.59 74.62 44.28
CA THR A 591 33.01 75.56 45.31
C THR A 591 31.94 76.64 45.46
N ASP A 592 31.20 76.59 46.57
CA ASP A 592 30.29 77.66 46.99
C ASP A 592 31.08 78.89 47.46
N SER A 593 30.99 79.99 46.71
CA SER A 593 31.29 81.33 47.22
C SER A 593 29.99 82.11 47.41
N ARG A 594 29.73 82.40 48.67
CA ARG A 594 28.61 83.15 49.22
C ARG A 594 29.00 84.63 49.30
N ASN A 595 28.23 85.51 48.64
CA ASN A 595 28.03 86.95 48.88
C ASN A 595 27.08 87.40 47.76
N GLY A 596 25.98 88.12 47.92
CA GLY A 596 25.50 89.07 48.92
C GLY A 596 24.53 89.96 48.12
N ARG A 597 23.22 89.84 48.37
CA ARG A 597 22.37 90.91 48.91
C ARG A 597 22.03 92.04 47.91
N SER A 598 20.74 92.17 47.59
CA SER A 598 19.94 93.41 47.76
C SER A 598 18.98 93.69 46.61
N SER A 599 17.72 93.94 47.01
CA SER A 599 16.77 94.88 46.41
C SER A 599 16.09 94.48 45.09
N VAL A 600 14.88 94.91 44.74
CA VAL A 600 13.75 95.63 45.35
C VAL A 600 12.67 95.58 44.25
N GLY A 601 11.40 95.39 44.65
CA GLY A 601 10.21 96.05 44.10
C GLY A 601 9.90 95.99 42.59
N GLY A 602 8.72 95.46 42.26
CA GLY A 602 8.11 95.67 40.94
C GLY A 602 6.72 95.05 40.82
N ARG A 603 5.70 95.89 40.99
CA ARG A 603 4.26 95.61 41.04
C ARG A 603 3.63 95.57 39.63
N TYR A 604 2.45 94.93 39.56
CA TYR A 604 1.33 95.16 38.61
C TYR A 604 1.50 94.75 37.14
N SER A 605 0.63 93.85 36.65
CA SER A 605 -0.62 94.26 35.96
C SER A 605 -1.40 93.06 35.43
N ASP A 606 -2.72 93.18 35.57
CA ASP A 606 -3.78 92.40 34.95
C ASP A 606 -3.67 92.35 33.41
N HIS A 607 -4.13 91.25 32.81
CA HIS A 607 -5.16 91.24 31.76
C HIS A 607 -5.40 89.81 31.21
N ALA A 608 -6.63 89.32 31.37
CA ALA A 608 -7.26 88.42 30.41
C ALA A 608 -7.60 89.21 29.13
N PRO A 609 -7.79 88.57 27.94
CA PRO A 609 -9.15 88.15 27.54
C PRO A 609 -9.21 86.87 26.67
N PRO A 610 -10.42 86.43 26.25
CA PRO A 610 -10.74 85.05 25.87
C PRO A 610 -11.17 84.89 24.38
N VAL A 611 -11.78 83.73 24.06
CA VAL A 611 -12.68 83.47 22.89
C VAL A 611 -11.90 83.19 21.58
N ARG A 612 -12.21 82.23 20.68
CA ARG A 612 -13.49 81.77 20.12
C ARG A 612 -13.36 80.43 19.39
N SER A 613 -14.48 79.72 19.36
CA SER A 613 -14.93 78.63 18.49
C SER A 613 -14.84 78.85 16.97
N GLY A 614 -14.76 77.76 16.21
CA GLY A 614 -15.12 77.68 14.78
C GLY A 614 -14.54 76.42 14.13
N LEU A 615 -15.27 75.30 13.99
CA LEU A 615 -16.27 75.01 12.95
C LEU A 615 -15.64 74.69 11.59
N SER A 616 -15.66 73.42 11.16
CA SER A 616 -16.19 72.97 9.85
C SER A 616 -15.92 71.48 9.59
N THR A 617 -17.03 70.75 9.67
CA THR A 617 -17.51 69.58 8.93
C THR A 617 -17.44 69.77 7.39
N PRO A 618 -18.09 68.92 6.55
CA PRO A 618 -17.72 67.61 6.00
C PRO A 618 -17.58 67.74 4.45
N THR A 619 -17.39 66.71 3.61
CA THR A 619 -18.46 65.96 2.91
C THR A 619 -17.87 65.08 1.78
N PRO A 620 -18.64 64.07 1.30
CA PRO A 620 -18.29 63.05 0.31
C PRO A 620 -18.79 63.41 -1.11
N ILE A 621 -18.59 62.51 -2.10
CA ILE A 621 -19.31 62.27 -3.39
C ILE A 621 -18.56 61.05 -3.99
N LEU A 622 -19.10 59.85 -4.24
CA LEU A 622 -20.30 59.36 -4.92
C LEU A 622 -20.27 59.65 -6.43
N GLU A 623 -19.79 58.68 -7.23
CA GLU A 623 -20.14 58.65 -8.64
C GLU A 623 -20.36 57.21 -9.09
N SER A 624 -21.44 57.08 -9.84
CA SER A 624 -22.18 55.91 -10.26
C SER A 624 -22.38 56.03 -11.76
N GLU A 625 -22.08 54.99 -12.52
CA GLU A 625 -22.62 54.71 -13.85
C GLU A 625 -22.71 53.15 -13.92
N HIS A 626 -23.86 52.47 -14.11
CA HIS A 626 -24.93 52.60 -15.12
C HIS A 626 -24.35 52.35 -16.53
N GLU A 627 -24.85 51.49 -17.41
CA GLU A 627 -25.88 50.43 -17.44
C GLU A 627 -25.52 49.56 -18.69
N ASP A 628 -26.35 48.56 -19.01
CA ASP A 628 -26.49 47.87 -20.33
C ASP A 628 -26.23 46.36 -20.31
N GLU A 629 -27.24 45.65 -19.79
CA GLU A 629 -28.21 44.89 -20.58
C GLU A 629 -27.73 44.22 -21.89
N GLU A 630 -27.72 42.88 -21.92
CA GLU A 630 -28.48 42.14 -22.95
C GLU A 630 -28.76 40.70 -22.51
N ARG A 631 -29.98 40.28 -22.82
CA ARG A 631 -30.68 39.08 -22.39
C ARG A 631 -31.32 38.51 -23.65
N GLU A 632 -31.12 37.23 -23.93
CA GLU A 632 -31.95 36.31 -24.75
C GLU A 632 -31.06 35.16 -25.23
N SER A 633 -31.49 33.93 -25.52
CA SER A 633 -32.73 33.17 -25.34
C SER A 633 -32.36 31.70 -25.62
N GLY A 634 -33.15 30.75 -25.11
CA GLY A 634 -33.00 29.34 -25.44
C GLY A 634 -33.61 28.97 -26.80
N GLY A 635 -33.21 27.82 -27.37
CA GLY A 635 -33.91 27.28 -28.54
C GLY A 635 -33.27 26.03 -29.14
N LYS A 636 -33.96 24.89 -29.00
CA LYS A 636 -33.73 23.62 -29.71
C LYS A 636 -33.89 23.78 -31.22
N GLY A 637 -33.22 22.93 -32.01
CA GLY A 637 -33.58 22.70 -33.42
C GLY A 637 -32.61 21.78 -34.16
N ALA A 638 -33.09 20.61 -34.56
CA ALA A 638 -32.38 19.59 -35.33
C ALA A 638 -32.38 19.87 -36.85
N SER A 639 -31.78 18.92 -37.61
CA SER A 639 -31.76 18.79 -39.09
C SER A 639 -30.62 19.61 -39.75
N GLU A 640 -29.87 19.18 -40.77
CA GLU A 640 -29.90 18.00 -41.62
C GLU A 640 -28.65 18.00 -42.54
N MET A 641 -28.05 16.82 -42.71
CA MET A 641 -27.51 16.23 -43.95
C MET A 641 -26.89 17.17 -45.03
N ARG A 642 -25.58 17.00 -45.33
CA ARG A 642 -25.08 16.45 -46.62
C ARG A 642 -23.55 16.51 -46.80
N THR A 643 -22.99 15.33 -47.13
CA THR A 643 -21.93 15.00 -48.12
C THR A 643 -20.62 15.82 -48.12
N ARG A 644 -19.42 15.22 -48.11
CA ARG A 644 -18.83 14.45 -49.23
C ARG A 644 -17.43 13.91 -48.88
N GLU A 645 -17.20 12.66 -49.28
CA GLU A 645 -16.00 12.04 -49.88
C GLU A 645 -14.56 12.57 -49.58
N GLY A 646 -13.67 11.65 -49.19
CA GLY A 646 -12.39 11.47 -49.89
C GLY A 646 -11.07 11.39 -49.08
N LEU A 647 -10.40 10.24 -49.22
CA LEU A 647 -8.93 10.05 -49.36
C LEU A 647 -7.97 10.15 -48.14
N ASN A 648 -7.54 8.97 -47.67
CA ASN A 648 -6.16 8.42 -47.77
C ASN A 648 -4.94 9.40 -47.78
N ARG A 649 -4.09 9.35 -46.74
CA ARG A 649 -2.58 9.44 -46.75
C ARG A 649 -2.02 9.55 -45.31
N GLN A 650 -1.13 8.64 -44.87
CA GLN A 650 0.35 8.72 -44.84
C GLN A 650 0.99 9.74 -43.87
N GLY A 651 1.93 9.24 -43.07
CA GLY A 651 3.05 9.97 -42.43
C GLY A 651 2.70 10.60 -41.07
N SER A 652 3.58 10.71 -40.08
CA SER A 652 5.03 10.52 -40.07
C SER A 652 5.56 10.53 -38.64
N ARG A 653 6.45 9.58 -38.40
CA ARG A 653 7.57 9.57 -37.45
C ARG A 653 8.24 10.95 -37.30
N TRP A 654 8.50 11.37 -36.06
CA TRP A 654 9.48 12.43 -35.75
C TRP A 654 10.46 11.92 -34.72
N ASP A 655 11.67 11.65 -35.20
CA ASP A 655 12.89 11.56 -34.41
C ASP A 655 13.30 12.97 -33.92
N MET A 656 13.79 13.07 -32.69
CA MET A 656 14.56 14.21 -32.21
C MET A 656 15.90 13.71 -31.67
N ASN A 657 16.92 13.78 -32.53
CA ASN A 657 18.34 13.80 -32.18
C ASN A 657 18.68 15.20 -31.61
N ALA A 658 19.27 15.32 -30.41
CA ALA A 658 20.71 15.21 -30.08
C ALA A 658 21.50 16.53 -30.23
N TRP A 659 22.19 16.94 -29.16
CA TRP A 659 23.49 17.65 -29.16
C TRP A 659 24.11 17.57 -27.75
N CYS A 660 25.20 16.81 -27.56
CA CYS A 660 26.65 17.17 -27.62
C CYS A 660 27.20 17.56 -26.23
N MET A 661 28.34 17.09 -25.68
CA MET A 661 29.54 16.33 -26.13
C MET A 661 30.16 15.62 -24.88
N SER A 662 30.69 14.38 -24.96
CA SER A 662 32.07 13.94 -25.32
C SER A 662 33.16 14.59 -24.44
N ARG A 663 34.11 13.89 -23.79
CA ARG A 663 35.11 12.96 -24.35
C ARG A 663 36.01 12.38 -23.23
N ALA A 664 36.35 11.08 -23.26
CA ALA A 664 37.70 10.53 -23.06
C ALA A 664 37.67 8.98 -23.03
N SER A 665 38.41 8.38 -23.97
CA SER A 665 38.62 6.93 -24.15
C SER A 665 39.99 6.52 -23.62
N GLY A 666 40.17 5.23 -23.28
CA GLY A 666 41.41 4.52 -23.58
C GLY A 666 41.96 3.51 -22.56
N LEU A 667 42.02 2.25 -23.02
CA LEU A 667 43.04 1.21 -22.74
C LEU A 667 43.04 0.46 -21.39
N LEU A 668 42.62 -0.81 -21.43
CA LEU A 668 43.53 -1.98 -21.32
C LEU A 668 42.78 -3.30 -21.57
N ALA A 669 43.23 -4.04 -22.58
CA ALA A 669 42.92 -5.45 -22.81
C ALA A 669 44.11 -6.29 -22.33
N ARG A 670 43.87 -7.39 -21.58
CA ARG A 670 44.77 -8.55 -21.59
C ARG A 670 44.09 -9.84 -21.08
N SER A 671 44.05 -10.80 -22.01
CA SER A 671 43.96 -12.27 -21.94
C SER A 671 43.82 -12.99 -20.59
N THR A 672 42.99 -14.05 -20.59
CA THR A 672 43.47 -15.45 -20.63
C THR A 672 42.37 -16.38 -21.15
N ASN A 673 42.69 -17.12 -22.21
CA ASN A 673 42.02 -18.34 -22.66
C ASN A 673 42.32 -19.48 -21.67
N VAL A 674 41.36 -20.37 -21.42
CA VAL A 674 41.62 -21.79 -21.09
C VAL A 674 40.62 -22.64 -21.86
N GLU A 675 41.17 -23.49 -22.72
CA GLU A 675 40.54 -24.57 -23.47
C GLU A 675 40.09 -25.71 -22.54
N GLY A 676 39.08 -26.46 -22.96
CA GLY A 676 38.65 -27.68 -22.26
C GLY A 676 37.54 -28.41 -23.01
N ALA A 677 37.85 -28.92 -24.19
CA ALA A 677 37.01 -29.86 -24.94
C ALA A 677 37.06 -31.26 -24.28
N ALA A 678 35.92 -31.93 -24.22
CA ALA A 678 35.83 -33.36 -23.92
C ALA A 678 34.75 -34.00 -24.81
N ASP A 679 35.23 -34.74 -25.81
CA ASP A 679 34.45 -35.66 -26.66
C ASP A 679 34.09 -36.97 -25.91
N PRO A 680 33.08 -37.73 -26.38
CA PRO A 680 32.53 -38.92 -25.71
C PRO A 680 33.26 -40.23 -26.09
N PRO A 681 33.17 -41.30 -25.28
CA PRO A 681 33.68 -42.62 -25.65
C PRO A 681 32.61 -43.52 -26.32
N PRO A 682 33.03 -44.61 -26.99
CA PRO A 682 32.41 -45.11 -28.21
C PRO A 682 31.51 -46.34 -28.04
N THR A 683 30.77 -46.59 -29.12
CA THR A 683 30.06 -47.81 -29.49
C THR A 683 30.96 -49.05 -29.47
N GLY A 684 30.46 -50.13 -28.86
CA GLY A 684 31.04 -51.46 -28.89
C GLY A 684 29.96 -52.52 -29.10
N ALA A 685 29.92 -53.09 -30.29
CA ALA A 685 29.08 -54.21 -30.67
C ALA A 685 29.51 -55.52 -29.96
N ARG A 686 28.53 -56.36 -29.58
CA ARG A 686 28.76 -57.81 -29.46
C ARG A 686 27.49 -58.60 -29.73
N THR A 687 27.64 -59.52 -30.69
CA THR A 687 26.74 -60.56 -31.16
C THR A 687 26.77 -61.80 -30.25
N SER A 688 25.61 -62.40 -30.02
CA SER A 688 25.36 -63.85 -29.80
C SER A 688 23.86 -64.04 -29.60
N GLU A 689 23.06 -64.44 -30.60
CA GLU A 689 22.81 -65.82 -31.05
C GLU A 689 22.61 -66.86 -29.91
N ALA A 690 21.35 -67.21 -29.66
CA ALA A 690 20.83 -68.54 -29.28
C ALA A 690 19.29 -68.41 -29.12
N ASN A 691 18.48 -68.66 -30.16
CA ASN A 691 17.84 -69.95 -30.46
C ASN A 691 17.37 -70.77 -29.25
N SER A 692 16.05 -70.71 -28.95
CA SER A 692 15.21 -71.89 -28.70
C SER A 692 13.73 -71.52 -28.50
N ARG A 693 12.94 -71.62 -29.58
CA ARG A 693 11.58 -72.22 -29.56
C ARG A 693 11.76 -73.75 -29.65
N PRO A 694 10.77 -74.64 -29.39
CA PRO A 694 9.34 -74.44 -29.64
C PRO A 694 8.33 -75.15 -28.68
N ASP A 695 7.05 -74.80 -28.89
CA ASP A 695 5.82 -75.61 -28.91
C ASP A 695 5.34 -76.51 -27.76
N GLY A 696 4.03 -76.37 -27.53
CA GLY A 696 3.10 -77.40 -27.03
C GLY A 696 2.23 -76.88 -25.89
N LEU A 697 0.94 -77.19 -25.76
CA LEU A 697 -0.07 -77.90 -26.55
C LEU A 697 -1.36 -77.76 -25.69
N LEU A 698 -2.52 -77.78 -26.36
CA LEU A 698 -3.89 -77.96 -25.86
C LEU A 698 -4.11 -78.43 -24.40
N ASP A 699 -5.11 -77.86 -23.72
CA ASP A 699 -6.38 -78.58 -23.58
C ASP A 699 -7.56 -77.69 -23.16
N ALA A 700 -8.68 -77.99 -23.81
CA ALA A 700 -10.01 -77.48 -23.54
C ALA A 700 -10.74 -78.47 -22.62
N ILE A 701 -11.42 -77.98 -21.58
CA ILE A 701 -12.55 -78.68 -20.97
C ILE A 701 -13.67 -77.67 -20.75
N GLY A 702 -14.81 -77.95 -21.37
CA GLY A 702 -16.03 -77.19 -21.20
C GLY A 702 -16.97 -77.77 -20.15
N ALA A 703 -18.04 -76.99 -19.98
CA ALA A 703 -19.40 -77.38 -19.64
C ALA A 703 -19.84 -77.45 -18.16
N ARG A 704 -20.82 -76.57 -17.91
CA ARG A 704 -22.16 -76.82 -17.34
C ARG A 704 -22.36 -76.81 -15.81
N ALA A 705 -23.19 -75.82 -15.44
CA ALA A 705 -24.52 -75.97 -14.80
C ALA A 705 -24.66 -75.58 -13.32
N ASN A 706 -25.45 -74.52 -13.15
CA ASN A 706 -26.60 -74.35 -12.25
C ASN A 706 -26.44 -74.24 -10.73
N THR A 707 -27.39 -73.41 -10.21
CA THR A 707 -27.96 -73.35 -8.85
C THR A 707 -27.03 -72.87 -7.75
N ASP A 708 -27.45 -72.20 -6.71
CA ASP A 708 -28.59 -71.35 -6.31
C ASP A 708 -28.16 -70.91 -4.89
N ASP A 709 -28.75 -69.84 -4.38
CA ASP A 709 -28.76 -69.45 -2.96
C ASP A 709 -27.47 -68.99 -2.28
N GLY A 710 -27.60 -67.92 -1.47
CA GLY A 710 -26.68 -67.69 -0.36
C GLY A 710 -26.51 -66.24 0.09
N ASP A 711 -27.57 -65.64 0.62
CA ASP A 711 -27.50 -64.43 1.43
C ASP A 711 -26.55 -64.56 2.64
N ARG A 712 -25.94 -63.41 2.99
CA ARG A 712 -25.61 -62.92 4.34
C ARG A 712 -24.33 -63.39 5.08
N VAL A 713 -23.66 -62.34 5.60
CA VAL A 713 -22.74 -62.24 6.75
C VAL A 713 -21.27 -62.58 6.49
N ALA A 714 -20.42 -61.56 6.54
CA ALA A 714 -19.41 -61.43 7.60
C ALA A 714 -18.59 -60.13 7.44
N SER A 715 -18.75 -59.27 8.43
CA SER A 715 -17.77 -58.29 8.86
C SER A 715 -16.52 -58.98 9.44
N GLN A 716 -15.38 -58.29 9.32
CA GLN A 716 -14.29 -58.21 10.31
C GLN A 716 -13.02 -59.08 10.11
N ALA A 717 -11.87 -58.46 10.45
CA ALA A 717 -10.46 -58.91 10.47
C ALA A 717 -9.63 -58.36 9.26
N GLU A 718 -8.48 -57.68 9.37
CA GLU A 718 -7.46 -57.33 10.39
C GLU A 718 -6.83 -55.99 9.93
N GLN A 719 -6.56 -54.96 10.74
CA GLN A 719 -5.57 -54.78 11.83
C GLN A 719 -4.08 -54.90 11.44
N ASP A 720 -3.41 -53.75 11.61
CA ASP A 720 -2.04 -53.50 12.08
C ASP A 720 -0.82 -54.01 11.28
N ILE A 721 -0.05 -53.06 10.73
CA ILE A 721 1.42 -53.07 10.79
C ILE A 721 1.91 -51.66 11.15
N ASP A 722 2.55 -51.58 12.31
CA ASP A 722 3.30 -50.44 12.86
C ASP A 722 4.65 -50.21 12.15
N ALA A 723 5.00 -48.91 12.10
CA ALA A 723 6.30 -48.27 12.41
C ALA A 723 7.65 -48.89 11.99
N LEU A 724 8.47 -48.04 11.34
CA LEU A 724 9.96 -47.88 11.34
C LEU A 724 10.33 -47.19 10.01
N ASP A 725 11.25 -46.23 9.86
CA ASP A 725 12.09 -45.41 10.73
C ASP A 725 12.73 -44.32 9.82
N ASP A 726 13.25 -43.25 10.41
CA ASP A 726 14.39 -42.41 9.96
C ASP A 726 14.37 -41.58 8.65
N ASN A 727 14.16 -40.25 8.84
CA ASN A 727 14.99 -39.07 8.48
C ASN A 727 15.97 -39.15 7.26
N PRO A 728 16.23 -38.06 6.49
CA PRO A 728 16.80 -36.84 7.07
C PRO A 728 16.32 -35.48 6.51
N GLU A 729 16.39 -34.50 7.41
CA GLU A 729 16.57 -33.06 7.20
C GLU A 729 17.27 -32.70 5.88
N GLN A 730 16.61 -31.88 5.05
CA GLN A 730 17.26 -31.15 3.97
C GLN A 730 17.73 -29.77 4.46
N PRO A 731 18.95 -29.34 4.08
CA PRO A 731 19.51 -28.07 4.51
C PRO A 731 18.89 -26.91 3.72
N GLU A 732 18.37 -25.91 4.44
CA GLU A 732 18.10 -24.58 3.89
C GLU A 732 19.41 -23.99 3.31
N GLN A 733 19.48 -23.86 1.99
CA GLN A 733 20.50 -23.05 1.34
C GLN A 733 20.19 -21.56 1.53
N SER A 734 20.64 -21.02 2.65
CA SER A 734 20.75 -19.58 2.91
C SER A 734 21.84 -18.96 2.01
N GLY A 735 21.45 -18.61 0.79
CA GLY A 735 22.22 -17.76 -0.12
C GLY A 735 21.99 -16.28 0.14
N GLY A 736 22.15 -15.82 1.39
CA GLY A 736 21.88 -14.44 1.82
C GLY A 736 23.09 -13.68 2.35
N GLY A 737 24.31 -14.09 2.00
CA GLY A 737 25.55 -13.50 2.53
C GLY A 737 26.01 -12.29 1.73
N ARG A 738 25.41 -11.10 1.93
CA ARG A 738 26.06 -9.81 1.59
C ARG A 738 25.42 -8.54 2.16
N VAL A 739 24.17 -8.58 2.64
CA VAL A 739 23.47 -7.36 3.10
C VAL A 739 23.61 -7.12 4.62
N THR A 740 23.88 -8.15 5.42
CA THR A 740 24.06 -8.04 6.89
C THR A 740 25.28 -7.21 7.29
N GLY A 741 26.34 -7.20 6.47
CA GLY A 741 27.59 -6.50 6.78
C GLY A 741 27.48 -4.97 6.87
N LEU A 742 26.58 -4.33 6.09
CA LEU A 742 26.44 -2.87 6.13
C LEU A 742 25.72 -2.41 7.40
N LEU A 743 24.69 -3.15 7.82
CA LEU A 743 23.93 -2.84 9.03
C LEU A 743 24.78 -3.07 10.28
N GLU A 744 25.54 -4.17 10.32
CA GLU A 744 26.51 -4.42 11.40
C GLU A 744 27.62 -3.36 11.45
N LEU A 745 28.08 -2.85 10.31
CA LEU A 745 29.12 -1.82 10.27
C LEU A 745 28.60 -0.46 10.75
N ILE A 746 27.34 -0.12 10.45
CA ILE A 746 26.67 1.08 10.99
C ILE A 746 26.44 0.95 12.50
N VAL A 747 25.92 -0.19 12.97
CA VAL A 747 25.69 -0.46 14.41
C VAL A 747 27.02 -0.50 15.18
N SER A 748 28.06 -1.10 14.60
CA SER A 748 29.42 -1.12 15.17
C SER A 748 30.04 0.28 15.23
N CYS A 749 29.85 1.12 14.21
CA CYS A 749 30.31 2.52 14.25
C CYS A 749 29.57 3.35 15.31
N ILE A 750 28.26 3.14 15.49
CA ILE A 750 27.47 3.81 16.53
C ILE A 750 27.94 3.38 17.92
N ASN A 751 28.15 2.07 18.15
CA ASN A 751 28.62 1.55 19.43
C ASN A 751 30.07 1.97 19.74
N TYR A 752 30.93 2.10 18.73
CA TYR A 752 32.32 2.54 18.91
C TYR A 752 32.43 4.05 19.22
N CYS A 753 31.42 4.85 18.87
CA CYS A 753 31.42 6.31 19.08
C CYS A 753 30.88 6.77 20.44
N ILE A 754 30.44 5.86 21.32
CA ILE A 754 29.90 6.20 22.65
C ILE A 754 30.76 5.62 23.79
N PRO A 755 31.98 6.12 24.06
CA PRO A 755 32.81 5.58 25.14
C PRO A 755 32.63 6.27 26.52
N GLU A 756 31.65 7.17 26.74
CA GLU A 756 31.51 7.90 28.02
C GLU A 756 30.05 8.21 28.41
N LYS A 757 29.25 7.18 28.70
CA LYS A 757 27.85 7.37 29.17
C LYS A 757 27.76 8.01 30.57
N GLU A 758 28.69 7.73 31.48
CA GLU A 758 28.64 8.25 32.86
C GLU A 758 28.91 9.76 32.98
N LYS A 759 29.84 10.31 32.19
CA LYS A 759 30.12 11.76 32.20
C LYS A 759 29.03 12.61 31.56
N MET A 760 28.23 12.04 30.65
CA MET A 760 27.09 12.75 30.06
C MET A 760 25.90 12.86 31.03
N ARG A 761 25.71 11.88 31.92
CA ARG A 761 24.63 11.86 32.91
C ARG A 761 24.81 12.93 33.99
N GLU A 762 26.05 13.20 34.40
CA GLU A 762 26.37 14.26 35.37
C GLU A 762 26.32 15.69 34.78
N ALA A 763 26.54 15.85 33.47
CA ALA A 763 26.65 17.18 32.86
C ALA A 763 25.33 17.78 32.35
N TYR A 764 24.31 16.96 32.05
CA TYR A 764 23.12 17.43 31.31
C TYR A 764 21.75 17.04 31.90
N GLY A 765 21.72 16.29 33.01
CA GLY A 765 20.45 15.82 33.59
C GLY A 765 19.71 14.79 32.72
N LEU A 766 18.73 14.08 33.31
CA LEU A 766 18.07 12.92 32.72
C LEU A 766 17.40 13.18 31.34
N ASP A 767 16.92 14.39 31.08
CA ASP A 767 16.06 14.69 29.93
C ASP A 767 16.80 14.71 28.57
N ALA A 768 18.08 15.10 28.55
CA ALA A 768 18.87 15.13 27.32
C ALA A 768 19.34 13.73 26.89
N VAL A 769 19.53 12.83 27.87
CA VAL A 769 19.86 11.42 27.63
C VAL A 769 18.61 10.67 27.16
N ALA A 770 17.43 10.98 27.70
CA ALA A 770 16.16 10.40 27.27
C ALA A 770 15.82 10.73 25.80
N ALA A 771 16.12 11.94 25.32
CA ALA A 771 15.88 12.30 23.91
C ALA A 771 16.80 11.56 22.92
N LEU A 772 18.04 11.25 23.31
CA LEU A 772 18.96 10.43 22.51
C LEU A 772 18.63 8.93 22.62
N GLU A 773 18.18 8.45 23.79
CA GLU A 773 17.71 7.08 23.98
C GLU A 773 16.42 6.81 23.19
N VAL A 774 15.47 7.73 23.13
CA VAL A 774 14.23 7.57 22.33
C VAL A 774 14.54 7.49 20.82
N ALA A 775 15.55 8.20 20.33
CA ALA A 775 15.98 8.11 18.93
C ALA A 775 16.78 6.82 18.61
N GLY A 776 17.51 6.27 19.59
CA GLY A 776 18.26 5.01 19.45
C GLY A 776 17.43 3.74 19.67
N VAL A 777 16.50 3.75 20.64
CA VAL A 777 15.59 2.63 20.97
C VAL A 777 14.53 2.44 19.88
N ALA A 778 14.15 3.50 19.16
CA ALA A 778 13.31 3.38 17.96
C ALA A 778 13.98 2.61 16.80
N LEU A 779 15.29 2.37 16.85
CA LEU A 779 16.06 1.66 15.81
C LEU A 779 16.60 0.28 16.26
N ALA A 780 16.51 -0.07 17.55
CA ALA A 780 17.02 -1.35 18.06
C ALA A 780 16.13 -1.90 19.20
N GLY A 781 15.30 -2.90 18.86
CA GLY A 781 14.82 -3.95 19.77
C GLY A 781 13.98 -3.54 20.98
N GLY A 782 12.67 -3.77 20.92
CA GLY A 782 11.83 -3.92 22.10
C GLY A 782 11.72 -5.41 22.48
N GLU A 783 12.33 -5.80 23.60
CA GLU A 783 12.01 -7.05 24.29
C GLU A 783 10.60 -6.94 24.91
N LEU A 784 9.77 -7.96 24.68
CA LEU A 784 8.46 -8.11 25.32
C LEU A 784 8.60 -8.78 26.69
N PRO A 785 7.80 -8.39 27.69
CA PRO A 785 7.56 -9.21 28.86
C PRO A 785 6.58 -10.35 28.53
N SER A 786 6.87 -11.53 29.08
CA SER A 786 6.04 -12.72 29.06
C SER A 786 4.70 -12.50 29.77
N GLU A 787 3.58 -12.75 29.08
CA GLU A 787 2.25 -12.87 29.71
C GLU A 787 1.93 -14.34 30.04
N ASP A 788 1.79 -14.58 31.33
CA ASP A 788 1.24 -15.79 31.93
C ASP A 788 -0.29 -15.81 31.87
N ARG A 789 -0.82 -16.94 31.41
CA ARG A 789 -2.00 -17.68 31.92
C ARG A 789 -2.99 -16.98 32.87
N LEU A 790 -4.25 -16.90 32.45
CA LEU A 790 -5.46 -16.86 33.32
C LEU A 790 -6.64 -17.49 32.56
N GLN A 791 -6.86 -18.81 32.69
CA GLN A 791 -7.86 -19.47 33.56
C GLN A 791 -9.28 -18.87 33.57
N HIS A 792 -10.21 -19.58 32.91
CA HIS A 792 -11.65 -19.48 33.07
C HIS A 792 -12.13 -20.08 34.42
N ARG A 793 -12.86 -19.27 35.19
CA ARG A 793 -13.83 -19.60 36.25
C ARG A 793 -14.87 -18.47 36.19
N GLY A 794 -16.18 -18.64 36.19
CA GLY A 794 -17.04 -19.64 36.83
C GLY A 794 -17.90 -18.94 37.89
N GLY A 795 -19.23 -18.88 37.71
CA GLY A 795 -20.24 -18.39 38.67
C GLY A 795 -20.91 -17.08 38.24
N GLY A 796 -22.23 -16.85 38.34
CA GLY A 796 -23.33 -17.54 39.03
C GLY A 796 -24.25 -16.48 39.68
N GLY A 797 -25.59 -16.64 39.56
CA GLY A 797 -26.63 -15.85 40.28
C GLY A 797 -27.51 -14.98 39.37
N ARG A 798 -28.77 -15.31 39.02
CA ARG A 798 -30.05 -15.28 39.80
C ARG A 798 -30.35 -13.86 40.35
N ASP A 799 -31.45 -13.17 40.01
CA ASP A 799 -32.85 -13.44 40.38
C ASP A 799 -33.92 -12.65 39.56
N HIS A 800 -35.13 -13.25 39.44
CA HIS A 800 -36.54 -12.75 39.43
C HIS A 800 -36.91 -11.37 38.80
N GLU A 801 -38.03 -11.16 38.07
CA GLU A 801 -39.44 -11.33 38.49
C GLU A 801 -40.48 -10.95 37.36
N GLY A 802 -41.58 -11.73 37.21
CA GLY A 802 -42.94 -11.33 36.72
C GLY A 802 -43.17 -11.00 35.23
N LYS A 803 -44.27 -11.30 34.51
CA LYS A 803 -45.65 -11.79 34.80
C LYS A 803 -46.32 -12.32 33.50
N ALA A 804 -47.00 -13.47 33.63
CA ALA A 804 -48.27 -13.95 33.06
C ALA A 804 -48.85 -13.46 31.69
N LYS A 805 -49.16 -14.40 30.77
CA LYS A 805 -50.52 -14.97 30.51
C LYS A 805 -50.58 -15.89 29.25
N LYS A 806 -51.19 -17.09 29.42
CA LYS A 806 -52.19 -17.80 28.55
C LYS A 806 -51.78 -18.15 27.07
N GLU A 807 -51.92 -19.34 26.48
CA GLU A 807 -52.90 -20.45 26.54
C GLU A 807 -52.29 -21.81 26.05
N GLU A 808 -52.92 -22.91 26.50
CA GLU A 808 -53.08 -24.30 26.01
C GLU A 808 -52.35 -24.77 24.71
N GLY A 809 -51.83 -25.99 24.55
CA GLY A 809 -51.86 -27.23 25.35
C GLY A 809 -51.22 -28.44 24.62
N LYS A 810 -51.16 -29.57 25.34
CA LYS A 810 -50.95 -30.99 24.95
C LYS A 810 -49.54 -31.56 24.63
N GLU A 811 -49.03 -32.25 25.66
CA GLU A 811 -48.71 -33.70 25.76
C GLU A 811 -47.57 -34.42 24.99
N SER A 812 -46.76 -35.13 25.81
CA SER A 812 -45.87 -36.31 25.60
C SER A 812 -44.51 -36.05 24.89
N VAL A 813 -43.30 -36.24 25.46
CA VAL A 813 -42.63 -37.16 26.43
C VAL A 813 -41.84 -38.30 25.75
N TYR A 814 -40.56 -38.40 26.17
CA TYR A 814 -39.41 -39.29 25.84
C TYR A 814 -38.52 -38.90 24.64
N ALA A 815 -37.19 -39.07 24.62
CA ALA A 815 -36.05 -38.95 25.55
C ALA A 815 -34.78 -39.40 24.75
N SER A 816 -33.61 -38.97 25.22
CA SER A 816 -32.23 -39.47 24.97
C SER A 816 -31.59 -39.17 23.60
N GLU A 817 -30.53 -38.34 23.54
CA GLU A 817 -29.09 -38.75 23.51
C GLU A 817 -28.67 -39.14 22.07
N HIS A 818 -27.59 -38.68 21.41
CA HIS A 818 -26.23 -38.29 21.79
C HIS A 818 -25.60 -37.37 20.72
N PHE A 819 -24.56 -36.64 21.15
CA PHE A 819 -23.62 -35.78 20.44
C PHE A 819 -22.93 -36.38 19.19
N CYS A 820 -22.64 -35.54 18.18
CA CYS A 820 -21.29 -35.06 17.88
C CYS A 820 -21.35 -33.79 17.02
#